data_AF-A0AAD7IRB9-F1
#
_entry.id   AF-A0AAD7IRB9-F1
#
_cell.length_a   1.000
_cell.length_b   1.000
_cell.length_c   1.000
_cell.angle_alpha   90.00
_cell.angle_beta   90.00
_cell.angle_gamma   90.00
#
_symmetry.space_group_name_H-M   'P 1'
#
loop_
_entity.id
_entity.type
_entity.pdbx_description
1 polymer ?
#
loop_
_entity_poly.entity_id
_entity_poly.type
_entity_poly.pdbx_seq_one_letter_code
_entity_poly.pdbx_strand_id
1 'polypeptide(L)'
;MQHHHHQNSLGHYPSPPNHQQPQSPAAQPISSHWQQQLIKYETIRTSRSPHHRARASAMASRGVAKSAITITNPNKPSEEEAPPSPSLALAMAMNHPSSTVPPSTEAVMRPAVPRPPENNWTQLDMGGVNIKSIPPSSGLFSFTFLTCLYLNHNALTSVPPEISKLRHLDLLDLSGNNLTTVPVEIGMIISLRELYLFDNHLTTIPPEYGTLHRLKTLGIEGNPMDAQLKALLQKDGTPALISFLRDTCPMPISPPPRPNVQISPVEPGLETFKVLCYNILCERAATTKMYGYTPAWALAWDYRKARVLQEVTESQADIVCLQEVDMGQYEDFFSIHLGDLGYEGVYGAKSRYKTMQDADRRQVDGCATFFKKDRYQLVENHLIEFSSIAMQRQDFKKTDDMFNRVLGKDHIAVVCLLEDLITGTRIIVSNTHLHWDVADVKLVQTALLLEELEKIAHGFAKYPPRPPDTPGATDEEPPVRPPPPVYTEGTKIPLVVCGDYNSIPNSGVYEFLSTGSLSATHPDFLSHTYGNYTSEGLRHKLGLKSAYTTVGAGGVAEEIMPMTNVTPSFRSVIDYVWYAPGTLVLNSVVGEIDKMYLEKVVGFPNPYFPSDHIALTASFSVKPPRESNTPRPPPVFS
;
A
#
# COMPACT_ATOMS: atom_id res chain seq x y z
N MET A 1 -18.74 77.43 -55.08
CA MET A 1 -19.40 77.60 -56.39
C MET A 1 -20.54 76.60 -56.46
N GLN A 2 -21.76 77.12 -56.47
CA GLN A 2 -23.01 76.38 -56.66
C GLN A 2 -23.08 75.84 -58.09
N HIS A 3 -23.68 74.67 -58.30
CA HIS A 3 -24.83 74.52 -59.22
C HIS A 3 -25.60 73.20 -58.98
N HIS A 4 -26.92 73.33 -59.05
CA HIS A 4 -27.99 72.37 -58.79
C HIS A 4 -28.25 71.33 -59.90
N HIS A 5 -28.80 70.17 -59.53
CA HIS A 5 -30.15 69.65 -59.90
C HIS A 5 -30.25 68.14 -59.54
N HIS A 6 -31.12 67.67 -58.64
CA HIS A 6 -32.57 67.39 -58.75
C HIS A 6 -32.99 66.53 -59.96
N GLN A 7 -33.26 65.24 -59.73
CA GLN A 7 -34.61 64.64 -59.85
C GLN A 7 -34.61 63.13 -59.52
N ASN A 8 -35.47 62.75 -58.57
CA ASN A 8 -35.97 61.40 -58.33
C ASN A 8 -37.28 61.23 -59.11
N SER A 9 -37.52 60.08 -59.77
CA SER A 9 -38.83 59.37 -59.67
C SER A 9 -38.84 57.98 -60.34
N LEU A 10 -38.97 56.96 -59.48
CA LEU A 10 -39.87 55.79 -59.51
C LEU A 10 -39.94 54.82 -60.71
N GLY A 11 -39.67 53.54 -60.40
CA GLY A 11 -40.53 52.43 -60.81
C GLY A 11 -39.90 51.03 -60.88
N HIS A 12 -39.99 50.20 -59.83
CA HIS A 12 -40.43 48.79 -59.89
C HIS A 12 -40.42 48.09 -58.50
N TYR A 13 -41.53 47.42 -58.17
CA TYR A 13 -41.81 46.56 -57.01
C TYR A 13 -41.32 45.10 -57.27
N PRO A 14 -41.33 44.16 -56.29
CA PRO A 14 -40.19 43.31 -55.92
C PRO A 14 -40.32 41.84 -56.37
N SER A 15 -39.18 41.13 -56.37
CA SER A 15 -39.10 39.67 -56.56
C SER A 15 -39.04 38.90 -55.23
N PRO A 16 -39.48 37.63 -55.17
CA PRO A 16 -39.90 36.92 -53.94
C PRO A 16 -38.75 36.29 -53.13
N PRO A 17 -39.02 35.79 -51.91
CA PRO A 17 -37.99 35.32 -50.98
C PRO A 17 -37.43 33.97 -51.42
N ASN A 18 -36.09 33.86 -51.41
CA ASN A 18 -35.40 32.62 -51.72
C ASN A 18 -35.49 31.67 -50.51
N HIS A 19 -35.97 30.45 -50.75
CA HIS A 19 -36.11 29.39 -49.76
C HIS A 19 -34.78 29.12 -49.02
N GLN A 20 -34.84 29.13 -47.69
CA GLN A 20 -33.78 28.62 -46.82
C GLN A 20 -33.62 27.10 -47.06
N GLN A 21 -32.45 26.70 -47.57
CA GLN A 21 -31.97 25.33 -47.43
C GLN A 21 -31.56 25.09 -45.96
N PRO A 22 -31.75 23.88 -45.40
CA PRO A 22 -31.33 23.59 -44.04
C PRO A 22 -29.80 23.64 -43.97
N GLN A 23 -29.25 24.48 -43.09
CA GLN A 23 -27.85 24.45 -42.73
C GLN A 23 -27.53 23.07 -42.15
N SER A 24 -26.59 22.37 -42.78
CA SER A 24 -25.91 21.21 -42.21
C SER A 24 -25.31 21.59 -40.85
N PRO A 25 -25.45 20.76 -39.80
CA PRO A 25 -24.88 21.08 -38.51
C PRO A 25 -23.35 21.16 -38.65
N ALA A 26 -22.79 22.31 -38.27
CA ALA A 26 -21.35 22.53 -38.27
C ALA A 26 -20.66 21.40 -37.48
N ALA A 27 -19.81 20.63 -38.15
CA ALA A 27 -19.04 19.56 -37.53
C ALA A 27 -18.20 20.15 -36.39
N GLN A 28 -18.43 19.68 -35.16
CA GLN A 28 -17.57 20.06 -34.04
C GLN A 28 -16.13 19.68 -34.35
N PRO A 29 -15.13 20.52 -33.98
CA PRO A 29 -13.74 20.21 -34.22
C PRO A 29 -13.39 18.89 -33.52
N ILE A 30 -12.91 17.94 -34.31
CA ILE A 30 -12.52 16.63 -33.81
C ILE A 30 -11.34 16.81 -32.85
N SER A 31 -11.47 16.28 -31.63
CA SER A 31 -10.40 16.35 -30.63
C SER A 31 -9.14 15.60 -31.10
N SER A 32 -7.96 16.07 -30.69
CA SER A 32 -6.69 15.49 -31.11
C SER A 32 -6.53 14.03 -30.68
N HIS A 33 -7.03 13.67 -29.49
CA HIS A 33 -7.02 12.27 -29.03
C HIS A 33 -7.95 11.39 -29.87
N TRP A 34 -9.09 11.91 -30.31
CA TRP A 34 -10.00 11.16 -31.18
C TRP A 34 -9.41 10.96 -32.57
N GLN A 35 -8.71 11.95 -33.13
CA GLN A 35 -7.98 11.79 -34.40
C GLN A 35 -6.92 10.69 -34.30
N GLN A 36 -6.13 10.66 -33.23
CA GLN A 36 -5.16 9.59 -32.99
C GLN A 36 -5.83 8.22 -32.88
N GLN A 37 -7.00 8.15 -32.24
CA GLN A 37 -7.78 6.92 -32.14
C GLN A 37 -8.29 6.43 -33.51
N LEU A 38 -8.73 7.34 -34.39
CA LEU A 38 -9.12 7.01 -35.76
C LEU A 38 -7.95 6.50 -36.61
N ILE A 39 -6.75 7.10 -36.46
CA ILE A 39 -5.54 6.61 -37.14
C ILE A 39 -5.19 5.19 -36.67
N LYS A 40 -5.26 4.94 -35.35
CA LYS A 40 -5.06 3.61 -34.77
C LYS A 40 -6.10 2.61 -35.30
N TYR A 41 -7.36 3.03 -35.40
CA TYR A 41 -8.45 2.23 -35.96
C TYR A 41 -8.18 1.79 -37.42
N GLU A 42 -7.82 2.73 -38.30
CA GLU A 42 -7.48 2.44 -39.70
C GLU A 42 -6.25 1.53 -39.82
N THR A 43 -5.23 1.78 -39.01
CA THR A 43 -4.00 0.97 -38.96
C THR A 43 -4.31 -0.47 -38.58
N ILE A 44 -5.13 -0.69 -37.54
CA ILE A 44 -5.51 -2.03 -37.12
C ILE A 44 -6.35 -2.71 -38.21
N ARG A 45 -7.28 -2.01 -38.86
CA ARG A 45 -8.11 -2.57 -39.95
C ARG A 45 -7.31 -3.07 -41.14
N THR A 46 -6.15 -2.48 -41.43
CA THR A 46 -5.25 -2.93 -42.51
C THR A 46 -4.33 -4.08 -42.08
N SER A 47 -4.17 -4.32 -40.77
CA SER A 47 -3.30 -5.34 -40.15
C SER A 47 -3.92 -6.76 -40.12
N ARG A 48 -4.62 -7.19 -41.18
CA ARG A 48 -5.44 -8.43 -41.20
C ARG A 48 -4.68 -9.73 -41.42
N SER A 49 -3.50 -9.62 -42.00
CA SER A 49 -2.72 -10.79 -42.41
C SER A 49 -2.23 -11.60 -41.19
N PRO A 50 -2.18 -12.94 -41.23
CA PRO A 50 -1.81 -13.76 -40.06
C PRO A 50 -0.48 -13.35 -39.42
N HIS A 51 -0.42 -13.22 -38.10
CA HIS A 51 0.78 -12.80 -37.37
C HIS A 51 1.41 -11.49 -37.94
N HIS A 52 0.57 -10.51 -38.27
CA HIS A 52 1.01 -9.26 -38.90
C HIS A 52 2.10 -8.55 -38.09
N ARG A 53 1.89 -8.41 -36.77
CA ARG A 53 2.80 -7.67 -35.87
C ARG A 53 4.12 -8.41 -35.70
N ALA A 54 4.08 -9.74 -35.53
CA ALA A 54 5.29 -10.54 -35.44
C ALA A 54 6.11 -10.46 -36.74
N ARG A 55 5.47 -10.51 -37.91
CA ARG A 55 6.17 -10.36 -39.20
C ARG A 55 6.75 -8.96 -39.40
N ALA A 56 6.00 -7.92 -39.04
CA ALA A 56 6.50 -6.54 -39.10
C ALA A 56 7.72 -6.35 -38.19
N SER A 57 7.67 -6.86 -36.96
CA SER A 57 8.79 -6.82 -36.01
C SER A 57 10.01 -7.59 -36.52
N ALA A 58 9.80 -8.77 -37.13
CA ALA A 58 10.87 -9.56 -37.73
C ALA A 58 11.50 -8.89 -38.97
N MET A 59 10.72 -8.14 -39.76
CA MET A 59 11.26 -7.35 -40.87
C MET A 59 12.06 -6.13 -40.37
N ALA A 60 11.57 -5.45 -39.33
CA ALA A 60 12.25 -4.32 -38.72
C ALA A 60 13.62 -4.74 -38.13
N SER A 61 13.68 -5.86 -37.40
CA SER A 61 14.95 -6.36 -36.84
C SER A 61 15.96 -6.76 -37.92
N ARG A 62 15.50 -7.29 -39.06
CA ARG A 62 16.34 -7.59 -40.22
C ARG A 62 16.82 -6.33 -40.96
N GLY A 63 16.08 -5.23 -40.91
CA GLY A 63 16.46 -3.94 -41.50
C GLY A 63 17.61 -3.25 -40.75
N VAL A 64 17.68 -3.42 -39.43
CA VAL A 64 18.72 -2.83 -38.58
C VAL A 64 20.09 -3.49 -38.80
N ALA A 65 20.15 -4.76 -39.22
CA ALA A 65 21.40 -5.46 -39.52
C ALA A 65 22.07 -5.07 -40.86
N LYS A 66 21.49 -4.13 -41.63
CA LYS A 66 22.02 -3.67 -42.93
C LYS A 66 22.68 -2.28 -42.89
N SER A 67 23.08 -1.76 -41.72
CA SER A 67 24.10 -0.71 -41.68
C SER A 67 25.45 -1.37 -41.97
N ALA A 68 25.99 -1.05 -43.15
CA ALA A 68 27.16 -1.68 -43.76
C ALA A 68 28.35 -1.89 -42.81
N ILE A 69 28.81 -3.13 -42.69
CA ILE A 69 30.18 -3.42 -42.28
C ILE A 69 31.05 -3.08 -43.48
N THR A 70 31.81 -1.99 -43.39
CA THR A 70 32.83 -1.66 -44.38
C THR A 70 33.89 -2.77 -44.36
N ILE A 71 34.08 -3.47 -45.48
CA ILE A 71 35.13 -4.47 -45.61
C ILE A 71 36.49 -3.77 -45.55
N THR A 72 37.22 -3.94 -44.46
CA THR A 72 38.63 -3.54 -44.35
C THR A 72 39.54 -4.70 -44.77
N ASN A 73 40.53 -4.37 -45.61
CA ASN A 73 41.52 -5.25 -46.24
C ASN A 73 42.26 -6.15 -45.21
N PRO A 74 42.38 -7.49 -45.40
CA PRO A 74 42.90 -8.42 -44.39
C PRO A 74 44.42 -8.36 -44.09
N ASN A 75 45.19 -7.47 -44.72
CA ASN A 75 46.66 -7.47 -44.64
C ASN A 75 47.28 -6.18 -44.09
N LYS A 76 46.59 -5.43 -43.23
CA LYS A 76 47.21 -4.32 -42.49
C LYS A 76 47.54 -4.78 -41.05
N PRO A 77 48.79 -4.62 -40.55
CA PRO A 77 49.14 -5.02 -39.19
C PRO A 77 48.36 -4.21 -38.16
N SER A 78 47.95 -4.87 -37.09
CA SER A 78 47.20 -4.31 -35.96
C SER A 78 48.06 -3.33 -35.16
N GLU A 79 47.68 -2.05 -35.14
CA GLU A 79 48.10 -1.11 -34.10
C GLU A 79 47.14 -1.27 -32.90
N GLU A 80 47.71 -1.53 -31.74
CA GLU A 80 47.02 -1.56 -30.44
C GLU A 80 46.56 -0.14 -30.08
N GLU A 81 45.25 0.08 -29.99
CA GLU A 81 44.69 1.23 -29.28
C GLU A 81 43.80 0.77 -28.12
N ALA A 82 44.09 1.35 -26.96
CA ALA A 82 43.59 1.06 -25.63
C ALA A 82 42.07 1.32 -25.45
N PRO A 83 41.43 0.69 -24.44
CA PRO A 83 40.01 0.90 -24.19
C PRO A 83 39.73 2.32 -23.68
N PRO A 84 38.68 3.01 -24.15
CA PRO A 84 38.31 4.29 -23.58
C PRO A 84 37.66 4.10 -22.21
N SER A 85 38.18 4.85 -21.26
CA SER A 85 37.77 4.98 -19.86
C SER A 85 36.37 5.62 -19.71
N PRO A 86 35.60 5.25 -18.67
CA PRO A 86 34.29 5.83 -18.40
C PRO A 86 34.46 7.20 -17.73
N SER A 87 34.50 8.27 -18.51
CA SER A 87 34.50 9.63 -17.96
C SER A 87 33.75 10.58 -18.87
N LEU A 88 32.40 10.54 -18.77
CA LEU A 88 31.49 11.63 -19.18
C LEU A 88 30.05 11.37 -18.70
N ALA A 89 29.90 10.91 -17.46
CA ALA A 89 28.61 10.85 -16.75
C ALA A 89 28.68 11.49 -15.35
N LEU A 90 29.74 12.25 -15.07
CA LEU A 90 30.02 12.82 -13.75
C LEU A 90 30.52 14.26 -13.85
N ALA A 91 29.72 15.15 -14.44
CA ALA A 91 30.03 16.58 -14.43
C ALA A 91 28.79 17.47 -14.66
N MET A 92 27.67 17.25 -13.96
CA MET A 92 26.61 18.28 -13.80
C MET A 92 25.80 18.16 -12.49
N ALA A 93 26.39 17.62 -11.43
CA ALA A 93 25.70 17.47 -10.14
C ALA A 93 26.52 18.04 -8.98
N MET A 94 26.80 19.35 -9.00
CA MET A 94 27.19 20.10 -7.81
C MET A 94 26.66 21.53 -7.89
N ASN A 95 25.56 21.79 -7.20
CA ASN A 95 25.29 23.01 -6.44
C ASN A 95 23.98 22.83 -5.64
N HIS A 96 24.11 22.69 -4.31
CA HIS A 96 23.05 22.87 -3.31
C HIS A 96 22.59 24.36 -3.28
N PRO A 97 21.44 24.77 -2.68
CA PRO A 97 20.84 24.28 -1.42
C PRO A 97 19.30 24.13 -1.36
N SER A 98 18.83 23.47 -0.29
CA SER A 98 17.51 23.56 0.37
C SER A 98 16.28 24.00 -0.45
N SER A 99 15.38 23.06 -0.77
CA SER A 99 13.94 23.35 -0.94
C SER A 99 13.10 22.07 -1.03
N THR A 100 12.16 21.95 -0.11
CA THR A 100 10.99 21.06 -0.17
C THR A 100 10.01 21.60 -1.23
N VAL A 101 10.23 21.22 -2.49
CA VAL A 101 9.23 21.24 -3.57
C VAL A 101 9.34 19.89 -4.28
N PRO A 102 8.23 19.19 -4.56
CA PRO A 102 8.28 17.84 -5.11
C PRO A 102 9.05 17.85 -6.44
N PRO A 103 9.97 16.90 -6.66
CA PRO A 103 10.58 16.82 -7.96
C PRO A 103 9.48 16.45 -8.95
N SER A 104 9.24 17.33 -9.92
CA SER A 104 8.69 16.95 -11.21
C SER A 104 9.73 16.11 -11.94
N THR A 105 9.91 14.90 -11.43
CA THR A 105 10.47 13.75 -12.11
C THR A 105 9.52 12.59 -11.80
N GLU A 106 9.36 11.69 -12.76
CA GLU A 106 8.54 10.50 -12.65
C GLU A 106 8.66 9.90 -11.24
N ALA A 107 7.50 9.74 -10.59
CA ALA A 107 7.44 9.20 -9.24
C ALA A 107 8.28 7.93 -9.18
N VAL A 108 9.32 7.94 -8.36
CA VAL A 108 9.98 6.72 -7.91
C VAL A 108 8.89 5.92 -7.22
N MET A 109 8.36 4.95 -7.97
CA MET A 109 7.33 4.02 -7.54
C MET A 109 7.92 3.20 -6.39
N ARG A 110 7.26 3.17 -5.22
CA ARG A 110 7.33 2.00 -4.32
C ARG A 110 7.24 0.76 -5.20
N PRO A 111 8.11 -0.26 -5.02
CA PRO A 111 8.48 -1.21 -6.06
C PRO A 111 7.27 -1.59 -6.89
N ALA A 112 7.25 -1.01 -8.09
CA ALA A 112 6.27 -1.31 -9.10
C ALA A 112 6.24 -2.83 -9.27
N VAL A 113 5.03 -3.37 -9.37
CA VAL A 113 4.67 -4.68 -9.91
C VAL A 113 5.92 -5.51 -10.25
N PRO A 114 6.22 -6.61 -9.52
CA PRO A 114 7.44 -7.39 -9.70
C PRO A 114 7.74 -7.50 -11.19
N ARG A 115 8.91 -7.02 -11.63
CA ARG A 115 9.28 -7.09 -13.04
C ARG A 115 9.06 -8.55 -13.47
N PRO A 116 8.39 -8.78 -14.61
CA PRO A 116 8.24 -10.14 -15.12
C PRO A 116 9.59 -10.83 -15.10
N PRO A 117 9.66 -12.14 -14.79
CA PRO A 117 10.92 -12.87 -14.88
C PRO A 117 11.59 -12.54 -16.22
N GLU A 118 12.91 -12.27 -16.19
CA GLU A 118 13.66 -11.92 -17.40
C GLU A 118 13.49 -13.03 -18.43
N ASN A 119 12.53 -12.82 -19.32
CA ASN A 119 12.17 -13.72 -20.38
C ASN A 119 12.61 -13.07 -21.68
N ASN A 120 13.17 -13.89 -22.57
CA ASN A 120 13.69 -13.44 -23.86
C ASN A 120 12.59 -12.88 -24.80
N TRP A 121 11.32 -13.00 -24.42
CA TRP A 121 10.17 -12.49 -25.15
C TRP A 121 9.04 -12.08 -24.19
N THR A 122 8.29 -11.04 -24.55
CA THR A 122 7.17 -10.49 -23.76
C THR A 122 5.94 -10.19 -24.62
N GLN A 123 6.03 -10.38 -25.93
CA GLN A 123 4.97 -10.05 -26.88
C GLN A 123 4.49 -11.31 -27.59
N LEU A 124 3.17 -11.50 -27.65
CA LEU A 124 2.55 -12.62 -28.34
C LEU A 124 1.56 -12.12 -29.39
N ASP A 125 1.79 -12.51 -30.64
CA ASP A 125 0.90 -12.22 -31.76
C ASP A 125 0.17 -13.48 -32.23
N MET A 126 -1.13 -13.53 -31.95
CA MET A 126 -2.08 -14.55 -32.39
C MET A 126 -3.17 -13.92 -33.25
N GLY A 127 -2.87 -12.83 -33.96
CA GLY A 127 -3.82 -12.15 -34.84
C GLY A 127 -3.94 -12.79 -36.22
N GLY A 128 -5.14 -12.74 -36.82
CA GLY A 128 -5.37 -13.15 -38.21
C GLY A 128 -5.31 -14.66 -38.47
N VAL A 129 -5.41 -15.50 -37.43
CA VAL A 129 -5.27 -16.97 -37.52
C VAL A 129 -6.60 -17.71 -37.40
N ASN A 130 -7.74 -16.99 -37.43
CA ASN A 130 -9.10 -17.54 -37.39
C ASN A 130 -9.42 -18.35 -36.11
N ILE A 131 -8.93 -17.88 -34.96
CA ILE A 131 -9.27 -18.48 -33.67
C ILE A 131 -10.75 -18.20 -33.37
N LYS A 132 -11.52 -19.26 -33.09
CA LYS A 132 -12.96 -19.16 -32.76
C LYS A 132 -13.23 -19.07 -31.27
N SER A 133 -12.40 -19.73 -30.46
CA SER A 133 -12.51 -19.74 -29.01
C SER A 133 -11.15 -19.93 -28.36
N ILE A 134 -10.99 -19.35 -27.17
CA ILE A 134 -9.82 -19.54 -26.31
C ILE A 134 -10.34 -20.26 -25.06
N PRO A 135 -10.01 -21.54 -24.85
CA PRO A 135 -10.46 -22.24 -23.67
C PRO A 135 -9.80 -21.67 -22.40
N PRO A 136 -10.52 -21.60 -21.27
CA PRO A 136 -9.96 -21.24 -19.96
C PRO A 136 -8.71 -22.03 -19.57
N SER A 137 -8.68 -23.31 -19.95
CA SER A 137 -7.56 -24.24 -19.72
C SER A 137 -6.40 -24.09 -20.71
N SER A 138 -6.44 -23.09 -21.60
CA SER A 138 -5.33 -22.85 -22.52
C SER A 138 -4.07 -22.43 -21.75
N GLY A 139 -2.90 -22.86 -22.26
CA GLY A 139 -1.61 -22.42 -21.73
C GLY A 139 -1.33 -20.93 -21.93
N LEU A 140 -2.18 -20.19 -22.65
CA LEU A 140 -2.01 -18.74 -22.88
C LEU A 140 -1.95 -17.96 -21.56
N PHE A 141 -2.82 -18.31 -20.60
CA PHE A 141 -2.95 -17.58 -19.34
C PHE A 141 -1.87 -17.93 -18.32
N SER A 142 -0.99 -18.90 -18.62
CA SER A 142 0.19 -19.17 -17.79
C SER A 142 1.37 -18.26 -18.13
N PHE A 143 1.34 -17.55 -19.27
CA PHE A 143 2.36 -16.58 -19.66
C PHE A 143 2.15 -15.23 -18.95
N THR A 144 2.18 -15.23 -17.61
CA THR A 144 1.93 -14.03 -16.79
C THR A 144 2.90 -12.89 -17.06
N PHE A 145 4.05 -13.17 -17.69
CA PHE A 145 5.07 -12.19 -18.06
C PHE A 145 4.78 -11.39 -19.32
N LEU A 146 3.68 -11.68 -20.04
CA LEU A 146 3.33 -10.97 -21.27
C LEU A 146 3.04 -9.49 -20.99
N THR A 147 3.59 -8.62 -21.85
CA THR A 147 3.31 -7.18 -21.88
C THR A 147 2.44 -6.78 -23.07
N CYS A 148 2.51 -7.52 -24.18
CA CYS A 148 1.66 -7.28 -25.35
C CYS A 148 0.98 -8.57 -25.81
N LEU A 149 -0.34 -8.55 -25.96
CA LEU A 149 -1.12 -9.65 -26.50
C LEU A 149 -2.00 -9.18 -27.67
N TYR A 150 -1.76 -9.72 -28.86
CA TYR A 150 -2.55 -9.45 -30.05
C TYR A 150 -3.43 -10.66 -30.40
N LEU A 151 -4.75 -10.46 -30.36
CA LEU A 151 -5.79 -11.42 -30.70
C LEU A 151 -6.74 -10.86 -31.78
N ASN A 152 -6.27 -9.85 -32.52
CA ASN A 152 -7.04 -9.13 -33.51
C ASN A 152 -7.31 -9.93 -34.80
N HIS A 153 -8.39 -9.61 -35.51
CA HIS A 153 -8.81 -10.28 -36.75
C HIS A 153 -8.96 -11.79 -36.60
N ASN A 154 -9.66 -12.21 -35.55
CA ASN A 154 -10.05 -13.59 -35.32
C ASN A 154 -11.59 -13.71 -35.36
N ALA A 155 -12.12 -14.86 -34.98
CA ALA A 155 -13.56 -15.12 -34.94
C ALA A 155 -14.06 -15.33 -33.50
N LEU A 156 -13.41 -14.67 -32.52
CA LEU A 156 -13.75 -14.83 -31.11
C LEU A 156 -15.15 -14.26 -30.84
N THR A 157 -16.00 -15.05 -30.19
CA THR A 157 -17.31 -14.61 -29.69
C THR A 157 -17.27 -14.19 -28.23
N SER A 158 -16.28 -14.68 -27.47
CA SER A 158 -16.05 -14.35 -26.07
C SER A 158 -14.56 -14.45 -25.72
N VAL A 159 -14.15 -13.70 -24.70
CA VAL A 159 -12.84 -13.83 -24.06
C VAL A 159 -13.05 -14.40 -22.65
N PRO A 160 -12.29 -15.44 -22.25
CA PRO A 160 -12.46 -16.05 -20.94
C PRO A 160 -11.94 -15.14 -19.80
N PRO A 161 -12.54 -15.18 -18.59
CA PRO A 161 -12.13 -14.39 -17.42
C PRO A 161 -10.66 -14.55 -17.01
N GLU A 162 -10.04 -15.69 -17.34
CA GLU A 162 -8.65 -16.01 -17.04
C GLU A 162 -7.64 -15.05 -17.69
N ILE A 163 -8.06 -14.22 -18.65
CA ILE A 163 -7.22 -13.12 -19.17
C ILE A 163 -6.71 -12.19 -18.07
N SER A 164 -7.44 -12.07 -16.96
CA SER A 164 -7.05 -11.30 -15.77
C SER A 164 -5.79 -11.82 -15.06
N LYS A 165 -5.34 -13.05 -15.34
CA LYS A 165 -4.06 -13.58 -14.83
C LYS A 165 -2.86 -12.87 -15.46
N LEU A 166 -3.03 -12.27 -16.64
CA LEU A 166 -1.98 -11.53 -17.37
C LEU A 166 -1.84 -10.10 -16.82
N ARG A 167 -1.51 -9.98 -15.54
CA ARG A 167 -1.48 -8.71 -14.77
C ARG A 167 -0.45 -7.67 -15.24
N HIS A 168 0.42 -8.03 -16.18
CA HIS A 168 1.51 -7.21 -16.69
C HIS A 168 1.28 -6.69 -18.12
N LEU A 169 0.10 -6.95 -18.73
CA LEU A 169 -0.19 -6.46 -20.06
C LEU A 169 -0.25 -4.93 -20.07
N ASP A 170 0.57 -4.32 -20.94
CA ASP A 170 0.49 -2.91 -21.32
C ASP A 170 -0.45 -2.71 -22.52
N LEU A 171 -0.50 -3.70 -23.42
CA LEU A 171 -1.31 -3.66 -24.64
C LEU A 171 -2.11 -4.96 -24.82
N LEU A 172 -3.42 -4.82 -24.99
CA LEU A 172 -4.33 -5.89 -25.37
C LEU A 172 -5.14 -5.48 -26.61
N ASP A 173 -4.99 -6.23 -27.71
CA ASP A 173 -5.74 -6.00 -28.95
C ASP A 173 -6.71 -7.15 -29.24
N LEU A 174 -8.01 -6.86 -29.15
CA LEU A 174 -9.13 -7.77 -29.44
C LEU A 174 -9.93 -7.29 -30.65
N SER A 175 -9.37 -6.40 -31.47
CA SER A 175 -10.09 -5.77 -32.58
C SER A 175 -10.45 -6.73 -33.70
N GLY A 176 -11.55 -6.49 -34.43
CA GLY A 176 -11.94 -7.31 -35.59
C GLY A 176 -12.32 -8.73 -35.19
N ASN A 177 -13.08 -8.87 -34.10
CA ASN A 177 -13.66 -10.13 -33.62
C ASN A 177 -15.20 -10.03 -33.62
N ASN A 178 -15.89 -11.06 -33.14
CA ASN A 178 -17.35 -11.10 -33.04
C ASN A 178 -17.81 -10.95 -31.58
N LEU A 179 -17.10 -10.14 -30.77
CA LEU A 179 -17.41 -9.99 -29.34
C LEU A 179 -18.68 -9.18 -29.15
N THR A 180 -19.67 -9.74 -28.47
CA THR A 180 -20.88 -9.02 -28.02
C THR A 180 -20.73 -8.47 -26.60
N THR A 181 -19.87 -9.09 -25.80
CA THR A 181 -19.50 -8.68 -24.45
C THR A 181 -18.00 -8.88 -24.23
N VAL A 182 -17.43 -8.12 -23.30
CA VAL A 182 -16.07 -8.33 -22.80
C VAL A 182 -16.12 -8.70 -21.31
N PRO A 183 -15.22 -9.58 -20.83
CA PRO A 183 -15.18 -9.97 -19.43
C PRO A 183 -14.86 -8.77 -18.53
N VAL A 184 -15.52 -8.69 -17.37
CA VAL A 184 -15.32 -7.63 -16.38
C VAL A 184 -13.91 -7.70 -15.78
N GLU A 185 -13.32 -8.90 -15.75
CA GLU A 185 -12.03 -9.21 -15.16
C GLU A 185 -10.84 -8.57 -15.91
N ILE A 186 -11.04 -8.04 -17.12
CA ILE A 186 -10.03 -7.18 -17.76
C ILE A 186 -9.75 -5.93 -16.91
N GLY A 187 -10.72 -5.44 -16.11
CA GLY A 187 -10.51 -4.38 -15.12
C GLY A 187 -9.44 -4.72 -14.07
N MET A 188 -9.10 -6.00 -13.89
CA MET A 188 -8.06 -6.42 -12.95
C MET A 188 -6.63 -6.16 -13.45
N ILE A 189 -6.47 -5.83 -14.74
CA ILE A 189 -5.18 -5.64 -15.42
C ILE A 189 -4.81 -4.15 -15.43
N ILE A 190 -4.54 -3.60 -14.25
CA ILE A 190 -4.26 -2.16 -14.07
C ILE A 190 -3.02 -1.63 -14.80
N SER A 191 -2.16 -2.51 -15.32
CA SER A 191 -1.00 -2.14 -16.13
C SER A 191 -1.38 -1.65 -17.52
N LEU A 192 -2.59 -1.99 -18.02
CA LEU A 192 -3.01 -1.68 -19.38
C LEU A 192 -2.92 -0.19 -19.68
N ARG A 193 -2.22 0.13 -20.77
CA ARG A 193 -2.08 1.46 -21.35
C ARG A 193 -2.89 1.58 -22.64
N GLU A 194 -3.00 0.48 -23.38
CA GLU A 194 -3.73 0.43 -24.64
C GLU A 194 -4.65 -0.80 -24.68
N LEU A 195 -5.95 -0.57 -24.84
CA LEU A 195 -6.95 -1.61 -25.01
C LEU A 195 -7.71 -1.34 -26.30
N TYR A 196 -7.61 -2.25 -27.26
CA TYR A 196 -8.27 -2.12 -28.56
C TYR A 196 -9.39 -3.14 -28.69
N LEU A 197 -10.60 -2.64 -28.88
CA LEU A 197 -11.84 -3.40 -29.06
C LEU A 197 -12.53 -3.03 -30.38
N PHE A 198 -11.79 -2.46 -31.35
CA PHE A 198 -12.36 -1.95 -32.59
C PHE A 198 -13.08 -3.03 -33.41
N ASP A 199 -14.07 -2.66 -34.22
CA ASP A 199 -14.81 -3.58 -35.11
C ASP A 199 -15.25 -4.87 -34.39
N ASN A 200 -16.09 -4.72 -33.38
CA ASN A 200 -16.78 -5.82 -32.67
C ASN A 200 -18.29 -5.52 -32.62
N HIS A 201 -19.05 -6.24 -31.78
CA HIS A 201 -20.49 -6.05 -31.59
C HIS A 201 -20.84 -5.58 -30.17
N LEU A 202 -19.95 -4.80 -29.55
CA LEU A 202 -20.13 -4.30 -28.19
C LEU A 202 -21.14 -3.14 -28.16
N THR A 203 -22.07 -3.21 -27.21
CA THR A 203 -23.05 -2.11 -26.97
C THR A 203 -22.65 -1.25 -25.78
N THR A 204 -21.89 -1.79 -24.83
CA THR A 204 -21.44 -1.11 -23.62
C THR A 204 -20.08 -1.63 -23.17
N ILE A 205 -19.46 -0.92 -22.22
CA ILE A 205 -18.25 -1.35 -21.50
C ILE A 205 -18.60 -1.57 -20.03
N PRO A 206 -18.10 -2.64 -19.38
CA PRO A 206 -18.35 -2.87 -17.97
C PRO A 206 -17.84 -1.71 -17.09
N PRO A 207 -18.58 -1.30 -16.05
CA PRO A 207 -18.14 -0.25 -15.12
C PRO A 207 -16.84 -0.62 -14.38
N GLU A 208 -16.55 -1.90 -14.21
CA GLU A 208 -15.31 -2.41 -13.60
C GLU A 208 -14.05 -1.96 -14.34
N TYR A 209 -14.14 -1.53 -15.61
CA TYR A 209 -12.99 -0.99 -16.34
C TYR A 209 -12.54 0.35 -15.78
N GLY A 210 -13.33 0.99 -14.91
CA GLY A 210 -12.94 2.17 -14.16
C GLY A 210 -11.67 2.01 -13.31
N THR A 211 -11.28 0.79 -12.97
CA THR A 211 -10.02 0.50 -12.26
C THR A 211 -8.77 0.70 -13.12
N LEU A 212 -8.91 0.74 -14.45
CA LEU A 212 -7.84 0.88 -15.44
C LEU A 212 -7.31 2.32 -15.53
N HIS A 213 -6.92 2.89 -14.39
CA HIS A 213 -6.48 4.28 -14.24
C HIS A 213 -5.20 4.64 -15.04
N ARG A 214 -4.47 3.65 -15.56
CA ARG A 214 -3.29 3.84 -16.44
C ARG A 214 -3.63 3.80 -17.93
N LEU A 215 -4.88 3.50 -18.29
CA LEU A 215 -5.30 3.35 -19.67
C LEU A 215 -5.29 4.70 -20.39
N LYS A 216 -4.46 4.78 -21.42
CA LYS A 216 -4.30 5.98 -22.25
C LYS A 216 -5.19 5.94 -23.48
N THR A 217 -5.43 4.76 -24.04
CA THR A 217 -6.25 4.58 -25.24
C THR A 217 -7.20 3.40 -25.07
N LEU A 218 -8.50 3.68 -25.18
CA LEU A 218 -9.56 2.68 -25.32
C LEU A 218 -10.19 2.77 -26.71
N GLY A 219 -9.91 1.78 -27.56
CA GLY A 219 -10.42 1.74 -28.93
C GLY A 219 -11.78 1.06 -29.03
N ILE A 220 -12.86 1.81 -29.25
CA ILE A 220 -14.22 1.26 -29.37
C ILE A 220 -14.89 1.51 -30.73
N GLU A 221 -14.22 2.16 -31.67
CA GLU A 221 -14.81 2.49 -32.98
C GLU A 221 -15.18 1.23 -33.79
N GLY A 222 -16.25 1.30 -34.59
CA GLY A 222 -16.77 0.12 -35.31
C GLY A 222 -17.66 -0.80 -34.48
N ASN A 223 -18.04 -0.40 -33.25
CA ASN A 223 -19.00 -1.09 -32.40
C ASN A 223 -20.35 -0.32 -32.33
N PRO A 224 -21.49 -1.01 -32.13
CA PRO A 224 -22.79 -0.39 -31.87
C PRO A 224 -22.90 0.17 -30.42
N MET A 225 -21.93 0.98 -30.01
CA MET A 225 -21.80 1.52 -28.66
C MET A 225 -22.91 2.51 -28.31
N ASP A 226 -23.28 2.54 -27.03
CA ASP A 226 -24.13 3.58 -26.47
C ASP A 226 -23.59 4.99 -26.79
N ALA A 227 -24.51 5.88 -27.18
CA ALA A 227 -24.19 7.21 -27.68
C ALA A 227 -23.53 8.09 -26.60
N GLN A 228 -23.90 7.92 -25.33
CA GLN A 228 -23.36 8.71 -24.23
C GLN A 228 -21.90 8.34 -23.96
N LEU A 229 -21.58 7.04 -23.91
CA LEU A 229 -20.19 6.58 -23.73
C LEU A 229 -19.30 7.00 -24.91
N LYS A 230 -19.81 6.91 -26.14
CA LYS A 230 -19.09 7.35 -27.34
C LYS A 230 -18.84 8.86 -27.32
N ALA A 231 -19.85 9.66 -26.97
CA ALA A 231 -19.71 11.11 -26.88
C ALA A 231 -18.69 11.54 -25.80
N LEU A 232 -18.71 10.88 -24.63
CA LEU A 232 -17.75 11.14 -23.55
C LEU A 232 -16.31 10.85 -24.00
N LEU A 233 -16.09 9.72 -24.69
CA LEU A 233 -14.78 9.35 -25.22
C LEU A 233 -14.31 10.33 -26.30
N GLN A 234 -15.19 10.73 -27.21
CA GLN A 234 -14.88 11.67 -28.29
C GLN A 234 -14.50 13.06 -27.76
N LYS A 235 -15.25 13.54 -26.77
CA LYS A 235 -15.07 14.89 -26.23
C LYS A 235 -13.95 14.97 -25.20
N ASP A 236 -13.98 14.11 -24.19
CA ASP A 236 -13.17 14.23 -22.97
C ASP A 236 -12.07 13.15 -22.87
N GLY A 237 -12.10 12.14 -23.74
CA GLY A 237 -11.02 11.16 -23.90
C GLY A 237 -11.12 9.95 -22.99
N THR A 238 -10.14 9.04 -23.13
CA THR A 238 -10.12 7.76 -22.39
C THR A 238 -10.07 7.99 -20.86
N PRO A 239 -9.21 8.88 -20.30
CA PRO A 239 -9.13 9.06 -18.86
C PRO A 239 -10.42 9.56 -18.20
N ALA A 240 -11.19 10.40 -18.90
CA ALA A 240 -12.47 10.90 -18.43
C ALA A 240 -13.52 9.78 -18.37
N LEU A 241 -13.58 8.95 -19.42
CA LEU A 241 -14.44 7.77 -19.44
C LEU A 241 -14.09 6.78 -18.32
N ILE A 242 -12.81 6.49 -18.09
CA ILE A 242 -12.38 5.60 -17.00
C ILE A 242 -12.79 6.17 -15.63
N SER A 243 -12.61 7.47 -15.42
CA SER A 243 -13.02 8.12 -14.16
C SER A 243 -14.54 8.03 -13.96
N PHE A 244 -15.33 8.27 -15.02
CA PHE A 244 -16.78 8.11 -15.00
C PHE A 244 -17.20 6.67 -14.67
N LEU A 245 -16.64 5.66 -15.33
CA LEU A 245 -16.94 4.25 -15.07
C LEU A 245 -16.59 3.86 -13.62
N ARG A 246 -15.46 4.35 -13.11
CA ARG A 246 -15.00 4.09 -11.74
C ARG A 246 -15.97 4.65 -10.71
N ASP A 247 -16.39 5.89 -10.87
CA ASP A 247 -17.20 6.59 -9.87
C ASP A 247 -18.70 6.22 -9.95
N THR A 248 -19.14 5.70 -11.11
CA THR A 248 -20.50 5.16 -11.33
C THR A 248 -20.61 3.65 -11.12
N CYS A 249 -19.49 2.97 -10.83
CA CYS A 249 -19.49 1.52 -10.64
C CYS A 249 -20.42 1.13 -9.50
N PRO A 250 -21.34 0.15 -9.71
CA PRO A 250 -22.18 -0.36 -8.63
C PRO A 250 -21.35 -0.82 -7.45
N MET A 251 -21.90 -0.66 -6.24
CA MET A 251 -21.25 -1.12 -5.02
C MET A 251 -20.95 -2.62 -5.14
N PRO A 252 -19.68 -3.04 -4.97
CA PRO A 252 -19.33 -4.46 -5.01
C PRO A 252 -20.04 -5.20 -3.86
N ILE A 253 -20.18 -6.51 -3.97
CA ILE A 253 -20.75 -7.32 -2.88
C ILE A 253 -19.85 -7.21 -1.65
N SER A 254 -20.45 -7.01 -0.48
CA SER A 254 -19.71 -6.93 0.79
C SER A 254 -18.91 -8.21 1.02
N PRO A 255 -17.62 -8.11 1.42
CA PRO A 255 -16.87 -9.29 1.81
C PRO A 255 -17.53 -9.96 3.03
N PRO A 256 -17.39 -11.29 3.17
CA PRO A 256 -17.78 -11.96 4.40
C PRO A 256 -16.91 -11.46 5.57
N PRO A 257 -17.42 -11.50 6.81
CA PRO A 257 -16.63 -11.17 7.99
C PRO A 257 -15.38 -12.05 8.10
N ARG A 258 -14.27 -11.44 8.54
CA ARG A 258 -13.02 -12.18 8.76
C ARG A 258 -13.20 -13.22 9.88
N PRO A 259 -12.70 -14.45 9.71
CA PRO A 259 -12.81 -15.47 10.73
C PRO A 259 -11.95 -15.13 11.95
N ASN A 260 -12.41 -15.46 13.15
CA ASN A 260 -11.57 -15.42 14.34
C ASN A 260 -10.86 -16.78 14.49
N VAL A 261 -9.52 -16.75 14.44
CA VAL A 261 -8.67 -17.95 14.52
C VAL A 261 -8.27 -18.16 15.98
N GLN A 262 -8.71 -19.27 16.55
CA GLN A 262 -8.36 -19.68 17.92
C GLN A 262 -6.99 -20.35 17.93
N ILE A 263 -6.09 -19.85 18.78
CA ILE A 263 -4.70 -20.32 18.92
C ILE A 263 -4.50 -21.10 20.21
N SER A 264 -5.02 -20.60 21.33
CA SER A 264 -4.95 -21.28 22.62
C SER A 264 -6.20 -20.97 23.44
N PRO A 265 -6.73 -21.96 24.19
CA PRO A 265 -7.93 -21.76 24.99
C PRO A 265 -7.69 -20.68 26.05
N VAL A 266 -8.74 -19.91 26.35
CA VAL A 266 -8.71 -18.95 27.45
C VAL A 266 -8.88 -19.71 28.76
N GLU A 267 -7.88 -19.65 29.63
CA GLU A 267 -7.96 -20.25 30.96
C GLU A 267 -8.90 -19.43 31.87
N PRO A 268 -9.86 -20.05 32.57
CA PRO A 268 -10.76 -19.33 33.46
C PRO A 268 -10.01 -18.60 34.58
N GLY A 269 -10.30 -17.32 34.77
CA GLY A 269 -9.72 -16.51 35.85
C GLY A 269 -8.41 -15.79 35.49
N LEU A 270 -7.84 -16.02 34.31
CA LEU A 270 -6.74 -15.17 33.81
C LEU A 270 -7.28 -13.85 33.26
N GLU A 271 -6.55 -12.78 33.53
CA GLU A 271 -6.81 -11.47 32.93
C GLU A 271 -6.57 -11.54 31.42
N THR A 272 -7.54 -11.10 30.60
CA THR A 272 -7.42 -11.10 29.14
C THR A 272 -7.59 -9.71 28.57
N PHE A 273 -6.90 -9.39 27.48
CA PHE A 273 -7.06 -8.13 26.76
C PHE A 273 -6.81 -8.31 25.27
N LYS A 274 -7.37 -7.41 24.47
CA LYS A 274 -7.30 -7.41 23.02
C LYS A 274 -6.60 -6.15 22.51
N VAL A 275 -5.70 -6.33 21.55
CA VAL A 275 -4.94 -5.25 20.91
C VAL A 275 -5.26 -5.18 19.43
N LEU A 276 -5.55 -3.97 18.93
CA LEU A 276 -5.65 -3.63 17.51
C LEU A 276 -4.37 -2.94 17.06
N CYS A 277 -3.80 -3.31 15.92
CA CYS A 277 -2.74 -2.60 15.23
C CYS A 277 -3.18 -2.28 13.80
N TYR A 278 -3.17 -1.01 13.41
CA TYR A 278 -3.72 -0.61 12.12
C TYR A 278 -3.10 0.67 11.55
N ASN A 279 -2.45 0.57 10.38
CA ASN A 279 -2.09 1.72 9.57
C ASN A 279 -3.32 2.20 8.81
N ILE A 280 -3.78 3.43 9.07
CA ILE A 280 -5.07 3.92 8.58
C ILE A 280 -5.00 4.65 7.24
N LEU A 281 -3.81 4.76 6.63
CA LEU A 281 -3.52 5.52 5.42
C LEU A 281 -3.93 7.00 5.54
N CYS A 282 -2.97 7.88 5.81
CA CYS A 282 -3.26 9.31 6.03
C CYS A 282 -3.90 9.97 4.81
N GLU A 283 -4.58 11.10 5.02
CA GLU A 283 -5.29 11.81 3.95
C GLU A 283 -4.35 12.16 2.78
N ARG A 284 -3.14 12.61 3.10
CA ARG A 284 -2.14 13.03 2.12
C ARG A 284 -1.57 11.89 1.29
N ALA A 285 -1.51 10.68 1.85
CA ALA A 285 -1.01 9.50 1.14
C ALA A 285 -2.06 8.93 0.17
N ALA A 286 -3.35 9.05 0.50
CA ALA A 286 -4.49 8.56 -0.27
C ALA A 286 -4.77 9.35 -1.57
N THR A 287 -3.81 9.37 -2.49
CA THR A 287 -3.91 10.12 -3.76
C THR A 287 -4.43 9.26 -4.91
N THR A 288 -5.13 9.89 -5.86
CA THR A 288 -5.57 9.25 -7.12
C THR A 288 -4.40 8.79 -8.00
N LYS A 289 -3.19 9.32 -7.78
CA LYS A 289 -1.98 8.85 -8.47
C LYS A 289 -1.55 7.47 -8.00
N MET A 290 -1.68 7.18 -6.70
CA MET A 290 -1.30 5.90 -6.10
C MET A 290 -2.46 4.90 -6.14
N TYR A 291 -3.68 5.38 -5.86
CA TYR A 291 -4.90 4.58 -5.71
C TYR A 291 -5.94 4.93 -6.78
N GLY A 292 -5.48 5.18 -8.02
CA GLY A 292 -6.37 5.62 -9.12
C GLY A 292 -7.46 4.61 -9.50
N TYR A 293 -7.31 3.36 -9.07
CA TYR A 293 -8.31 2.30 -9.22
C TYR A 293 -9.47 2.40 -8.21
N THR A 294 -9.35 3.21 -7.17
CA THR A 294 -10.36 3.40 -6.13
C THR A 294 -11.30 4.55 -6.51
N PRO A 295 -12.64 4.39 -6.40
CA PRO A 295 -13.59 5.47 -6.65
C PRO A 295 -13.27 6.72 -5.81
N ALA A 296 -13.45 7.91 -6.38
CA ALA A 296 -13.05 9.15 -5.73
C ALA A 296 -13.78 9.37 -4.39
N TRP A 297 -15.06 8.99 -4.32
CA TRP A 297 -15.86 9.06 -3.10
C TRP A 297 -15.41 8.07 -2.03
N ALA A 298 -14.87 6.91 -2.41
CA ALA A 298 -14.35 5.91 -1.48
C ALA A 298 -12.94 6.26 -0.98
N LEU A 299 -12.19 7.01 -1.78
CA LEU A 299 -10.86 7.52 -1.43
C LEU A 299 -10.93 8.77 -0.54
N ALA A 300 -12.02 9.54 -0.63
CA ALA A 300 -12.25 10.75 0.15
C ALA A 300 -12.13 10.49 1.66
N TRP A 301 -11.43 11.37 2.36
CA TRP A 301 -11.14 11.19 3.78
C TRP A 301 -12.39 11.10 4.64
N ASP A 302 -13.44 11.88 4.34
CA ASP A 302 -14.70 11.83 5.09
C ASP A 302 -15.36 10.45 5.06
N TYR A 303 -15.26 9.75 3.93
CA TYR A 303 -15.75 8.37 3.83
C TYR A 303 -14.83 7.40 4.58
N ARG A 304 -13.52 7.49 4.34
CA ARG A 304 -12.53 6.57 4.93
C ARG A 304 -12.48 6.67 6.45
N LYS A 305 -12.43 7.87 7.03
CA LYS A 305 -12.33 8.09 8.48
C LYS A 305 -13.53 7.48 9.24
N ALA A 306 -14.73 7.55 8.67
CA ALA A 306 -15.92 6.93 9.24
C ALA A 306 -15.82 5.40 9.22
N ARG A 307 -15.28 4.82 8.15
CA ARG A 307 -15.03 3.38 8.06
C ARG A 307 -13.89 2.90 8.94
N VAL A 308 -12.82 3.67 9.09
CA VAL A 308 -11.74 3.39 10.04
C VAL A 308 -12.29 3.36 11.46
N LEU A 309 -13.11 4.35 11.85
CA LEU A 309 -13.74 4.38 13.17
C LEU A 309 -14.67 3.17 13.38
N GLN A 310 -15.42 2.77 12.34
CA GLN A 310 -16.24 1.57 12.38
C GLN A 310 -15.40 0.31 12.62
N GLU A 311 -14.30 0.12 11.88
CA GLU A 311 -13.40 -1.04 12.04
C GLU A 311 -12.76 -1.08 13.43
N VAL A 312 -12.35 0.07 13.97
CA VAL A 312 -11.84 0.19 15.35
C VAL A 312 -12.92 -0.21 16.36
N THR A 313 -14.16 0.25 16.17
CA THR A 313 -15.28 -0.04 17.07
C THR A 313 -15.67 -1.53 17.03
N GLU A 314 -15.75 -2.12 15.84
CA GLU A 314 -16.09 -3.52 15.62
C GLU A 314 -15.02 -4.49 16.16
N SER A 315 -13.75 -4.05 16.20
CA SER A 315 -12.67 -4.85 16.79
C SER A 315 -12.89 -5.15 18.28
N GLN A 316 -13.59 -4.26 19.00
CA GLN A 316 -13.74 -4.28 20.45
C GLN A 316 -12.40 -4.48 21.18
N ALA A 317 -11.33 -3.85 20.68
CA ALA A 317 -10.01 -3.95 21.29
C ALA A 317 -9.91 -3.08 22.54
N ASP A 318 -9.30 -3.60 23.62
CA ASP A 318 -9.06 -2.80 24.81
C ASP A 318 -7.97 -1.74 24.57
N ILE A 319 -7.01 -2.04 23.70
CA ILE A 319 -5.90 -1.18 23.30
C ILE A 319 -5.84 -1.09 21.77
N VAL A 320 -5.72 0.11 21.23
CA VAL A 320 -5.73 0.38 19.78
C VAL A 320 -4.49 1.18 19.39
N CYS A 321 -3.63 0.60 18.57
CA CYS A 321 -2.41 1.19 18.02
C CYS A 321 -2.63 1.57 16.56
N LEU A 322 -2.73 2.87 16.26
CA LEU A 322 -2.88 3.40 14.92
C LEU A 322 -1.58 4.02 14.40
N GLN A 323 -1.26 3.78 13.13
CA GLN A 323 -0.20 4.47 12.39
C GLN A 323 -0.81 5.35 11.30
N GLU A 324 -0.06 6.35 10.83
CA GLU A 324 -0.51 7.33 9.82
C GLU A 324 -1.70 8.19 10.27
N VAL A 325 -1.73 8.55 11.56
CA VAL A 325 -2.75 9.46 12.11
C VAL A 325 -2.27 10.90 11.99
N ASP A 326 -2.96 11.70 11.17
CA ASP A 326 -2.70 13.13 11.05
C ASP A 326 -3.03 13.86 12.37
N MET A 327 -2.18 14.80 12.78
CA MET A 327 -2.32 15.53 14.05
C MET A 327 -3.70 16.18 14.22
N GLY A 328 -4.19 16.88 13.18
CA GLY A 328 -5.51 17.50 13.22
C GLY A 328 -6.64 16.47 13.31
N GLN A 329 -6.49 15.30 12.69
CA GLN A 329 -7.51 14.24 12.75
C GLN A 329 -7.50 13.51 14.09
N TYR A 330 -6.35 13.40 14.74
CA TYR A 330 -6.27 12.93 16.12
C TYR A 330 -7.06 13.84 17.05
N GLU A 331 -6.82 15.16 17.01
CA GLU A 331 -7.47 16.15 17.88
C GLU A 331 -8.97 16.31 17.57
N ASP A 332 -9.33 16.48 16.30
CA ASP A 332 -10.67 16.91 15.89
C ASP A 332 -11.64 15.74 15.70
N PHE A 333 -11.14 14.51 15.52
CA PHE A 333 -11.96 13.36 15.17
C PHE A 333 -11.73 12.16 16.09
N PHE A 334 -10.54 11.55 16.05
CA PHE A 334 -10.32 10.28 16.75
C PHE A 334 -10.37 10.42 18.28
N SER A 335 -9.76 11.45 18.85
CA SER A 335 -9.77 11.69 20.30
C SER A 335 -11.19 11.89 20.85
N ILE A 336 -12.02 12.65 20.12
CA ILE A 336 -13.42 12.91 20.50
C ILE A 336 -14.26 11.64 20.39
N HIS A 337 -14.29 11.02 19.21
CA HIS A 337 -15.19 9.88 18.96
C HIS A 337 -14.79 8.63 19.74
N LEU A 338 -13.49 8.35 19.88
CA LEU A 338 -13.04 7.24 20.74
C LEU A 338 -13.19 7.59 22.22
N GLY A 339 -13.08 8.88 22.59
CA GLY A 339 -13.38 9.38 23.93
C GLY A 339 -14.81 9.08 24.38
N ASP A 340 -15.78 9.30 23.50
CA ASP A 340 -17.20 8.96 23.69
C ASP A 340 -17.42 7.44 23.83
N LEU A 341 -16.57 6.63 23.17
CA LEU A 341 -16.55 5.17 23.31
C LEU A 341 -15.75 4.67 24.53
N GLY A 342 -15.31 5.57 25.41
CA GLY A 342 -14.61 5.24 26.65
C GLY A 342 -13.11 5.00 26.51
N TYR A 343 -12.49 5.45 25.42
CA TYR A 343 -11.04 5.41 25.28
C TYR A 343 -10.40 6.71 25.76
N GLU A 344 -9.15 6.60 26.20
CA GLU A 344 -8.19 7.69 26.32
C GLU A 344 -7.04 7.40 25.34
N GLY A 345 -6.35 8.42 24.84
CA GLY A 345 -5.34 8.24 23.81
C GLY A 345 -4.08 9.07 24.01
N VAL A 346 -2.95 8.53 23.58
CA VAL A 346 -1.66 9.21 23.49
C VAL A 346 -1.26 9.31 22.03
N TYR A 347 -0.79 10.49 21.61
CA TYR A 347 -0.34 10.74 20.25
C TYR A 347 1.11 11.22 20.19
N GLY A 348 1.84 10.73 19.19
CA GLY A 348 3.15 11.25 18.81
C GLY A 348 3.17 11.59 17.33
N ALA A 349 3.56 12.82 16.99
CA ALA A 349 3.78 13.26 15.61
C ALA A 349 5.22 13.04 15.16
N LYS A 350 5.42 12.74 13.87
CA LYS A 350 6.77 12.65 13.27
C LYS A 350 7.52 13.99 13.40
N SER A 351 8.81 13.95 13.74
CA SER A 351 9.58 15.11 14.23
C SER A 351 9.63 16.32 13.27
N ARG A 352 9.33 16.14 11.98
CA ARG A 352 9.27 17.23 11.00
C ARG A 352 8.27 18.34 11.34
N TYR A 353 7.23 18.07 12.16
CA TYR A 353 6.28 19.12 12.56
C TYR A 353 6.98 20.31 13.22
N LYS A 354 8.12 20.09 13.91
CA LYS A 354 8.88 21.12 14.63
C LYS A 354 9.41 22.23 13.73
N THR A 355 9.64 21.95 12.45
CA THR A 355 10.22 22.90 11.47
C THR A 355 9.21 23.46 10.47
N MET A 356 7.94 23.03 10.55
CA MET A 356 6.87 23.45 9.62
C MET A 356 6.07 24.64 10.14
N GLN A 357 5.33 25.32 9.26
CA GLN A 357 4.35 26.36 9.64
C GLN A 357 3.09 25.72 10.25
N ASP A 358 2.38 26.46 11.11
CA ASP A 358 1.28 25.91 11.92
C ASP A 358 0.16 25.25 11.10
N ALA A 359 -0.15 25.77 9.91
CA ALA A 359 -1.17 25.18 9.03
C ALA A 359 -0.77 23.78 8.52
N ASP A 360 0.50 23.59 8.19
CA ASP A 360 1.00 22.31 7.66
C ASP A 360 1.28 21.29 8.77
N ARG A 361 1.52 21.75 10.01
CA ARG A 361 1.75 20.88 11.18
C ARG A 361 0.57 19.94 11.45
N ARG A 362 -0.66 20.43 11.26
CA ARG A 362 -1.88 19.64 11.46
C ARG A 362 -2.00 18.45 10.51
N GLN A 363 -1.29 18.48 9.38
CA GLN A 363 -1.25 17.41 8.37
C GLN A 363 -0.03 16.49 8.53
N VAL A 364 0.73 16.63 9.61
CA VAL A 364 1.83 15.71 9.91
C VAL A 364 1.24 14.46 10.54
N ASP A 365 1.51 13.33 9.90
CA ASP A 365 1.11 12.02 10.40
C ASP A 365 2.03 11.53 11.53
N GLY A 366 1.49 10.61 12.33
CA GLY A 366 2.14 10.06 13.51
C GLY A 366 1.53 8.73 13.95
N CYS A 367 1.85 8.34 15.18
CA CYS A 367 1.32 7.15 15.83
C CYS A 367 0.41 7.55 16.99
N ALA A 368 -0.76 6.91 17.10
CA ALA A 368 -1.68 7.10 18.20
C ALA A 368 -1.94 5.76 18.91
N THR A 369 -1.95 5.76 20.24
CA THR A 369 -2.29 4.60 21.05
C THR A 369 -3.46 4.96 21.95
N PHE A 370 -4.59 4.29 21.76
CA PHE A 370 -5.79 4.44 22.58
C PHE A 370 -5.97 3.24 23.50
N PHE A 371 -6.52 3.44 24.68
CA PHE A 371 -6.81 2.40 25.66
C PHE A 371 -8.10 2.70 26.43
N LYS A 372 -8.79 1.65 26.88
CA LYS A 372 -10.03 1.76 27.65
C LYS A 372 -9.79 2.40 29.03
N LYS A 373 -10.38 3.58 29.27
CA LYS A 373 -10.15 4.39 30.50
C LYS A 373 -10.84 3.83 31.75
N ASP A 374 -11.86 2.99 31.55
CA ASP A 374 -12.55 2.24 32.61
C ASP A 374 -11.74 1.03 33.09
N ARG A 375 -10.72 0.63 32.33
CA ARG A 375 -9.87 -0.52 32.64
C ARG A 375 -8.41 -0.16 32.91
N TYR A 376 -7.85 0.80 32.18
CA TYR A 376 -6.44 1.14 32.27
C TYR A 376 -6.22 2.58 32.70
N GLN A 377 -5.17 2.78 33.48
CA GLN A 377 -4.60 4.09 33.77
C GLN A 377 -3.27 4.24 33.05
N LEU A 378 -3.05 5.39 32.41
CA LEU A 378 -1.75 5.77 31.90
C LEU A 378 -0.86 6.20 33.07
N VAL A 379 0.25 5.48 33.27
CA VAL A 379 1.26 5.85 34.26
C VAL A 379 2.21 6.88 33.66
N GLU A 380 2.73 6.60 32.47
CA GLU A 380 3.67 7.44 31.75
C GLU A 380 3.67 7.07 30.25
N ASN A 381 4.04 8.01 29.40
CA ASN A 381 4.26 7.76 27.98
C ASN A 381 5.63 8.29 27.53
N HIS A 382 6.24 7.60 26.56
CA HIS A 382 7.51 8.00 25.96
C HIS A 382 7.35 8.15 24.45
N LEU A 383 7.89 9.25 23.91
CA LEU A 383 8.05 9.45 22.47
C LEU A 383 9.50 9.17 22.08
N ILE A 384 9.71 8.09 21.34
CA ILE A 384 11.01 7.69 20.81
C ILE A 384 11.18 8.33 19.44
N GLU A 385 12.06 9.33 19.35
CA GLU A 385 12.47 9.91 18.07
C GLU A 385 13.80 9.28 17.62
N PHE A 386 13.77 8.40 16.62
CA PHE A 386 14.95 7.61 16.24
C PHE A 386 16.16 8.49 15.89
N SER A 387 15.94 9.60 15.19
CA SER A 387 16.99 10.57 14.86
C SER A 387 17.63 11.18 16.10
N SER A 388 16.81 11.57 17.09
CA SER A 388 17.28 12.21 18.33
C SER A 388 18.11 11.26 19.19
N ILE A 389 17.71 9.98 19.25
CA ILE A 389 18.44 8.95 19.99
C ILE A 389 19.74 8.58 19.28
N ALA A 390 19.70 8.46 17.95
CA ALA A 390 20.89 8.22 17.15
C ALA A 390 21.94 9.36 17.31
N MET A 391 21.49 10.63 17.43
CA MET A 391 22.39 11.77 17.69
C MET A 391 23.04 11.76 19.08
N GLN A 392 22.40 11.16 20.08
CA GLN A 392 22.93 11.11 21.44
C GLN A 392 24.03 10.05 21.62
N ARG A 393 24.00 9.00 20.78
CA ARG A 393 24.98 7.91 20.82
C ARG A 393 26.36 8.33 20.30
N GLN A 394 27.40 8.05 21.09
CA GLN A 394 28.77 8.45 20.76
C GLN A 394 29.42 7.61 19.66
N ASP A 395 29.08 6.33 19.58
CA ASP A 395 29.57 5.40 18.56
C ASP A 395 29.08 5.78 17.16
N PHE A 396 27.85 6.29 17.08
CA PHE A 396 27.18 6.71 15.84
C PHE A 396 27.66 8.04 15.26
N LYS A 397 28.23 8.91 16.11
CA LYS A 397 28.84 10.17 15.64
C LYS A 397 30.10 9.95 14.78
N LYS A 398 30.67 8.75 14.81
CA LYS A 398 31.91 8.42 14.09
C LYS A 398 31.66 7.87 12.68
N THR A 399 30.41 7.60 12.31
CA THR A 399 30.05 6.92 11.06
C THR A 399 29.27 7.84 10.12
N ASP A 400 29.80 8.06 8.92
CA ASP A 400 29.17 8.90 7.89
C ASP A 400 27.82 8.33 7.43
N ASP A 401 27.69 7.00 7.35
CA ASP A 401 26.44 6.33 6.95
C ASP A 401 25.27 6.65 7.88
N MET A 402 25.51 6.75 9.19
CA MET A 402 24.47 7.13 10.16
C MET A 402 23.96 8.55 9.90
N PHE A 403 24.88 9.49 9.66
CA PHE A 403 24.52 10.89 9.39
C PHE A 403 23.72 11.01 8.08
N ASN A 404 24.18 10.36 7.02
CA ASN A 404 23.60 10.49 5.69
C ASN A 404 22.28 9.73 5.53
N ARG A 405 22.10 8.60 6.23
CA ARG A 405 21.01 7.65 5.95
C ARG A 405 19.92 7.62 7.02
N VAL A 406 20.30 7.77 8.30
CA VAL A 406 19.38 7.59 9.44
C VAL A 406 18.97 8.91 10.07
N LEU A 407 19.90 9.85 10.29
CA LEU A 407 19.59 11.10 11.00
C LEU A 407 18.57 12.00 10.29
N GLY A 408 18.55 11.97 8.96
CA GLY A 408 17.56 12.71 8.16
C GLY A 408 16.16 12.10 8.16
N LYS A 409 15.92 11.01 8.89
CA LYS A 409 14.63 10.29 8.93
C LYS A 409 13.89 10.62 10.22
N ASP A 410 12.66 11.08 10.08
CA ASP A 410 11.82 11.65 11.16
C ASP A 410 10.82 10.65 11.76
N HIS A 411 11.13 9.35 11.69
CA HIS A 411 10.24 8.28 12.12
C HIS A 411 10.30 8.15 13.65
N ILE A 412 9.23 7.65 14.23
CA ILE A 412 9.01 7.66 15.69
C ILE A 412 8.39 6.35 16.17
N ALA A 413 8.45 6.14 17.48
CA ALA A 413 7.59 5.20 18.19
C ALA A 413 6.99 5.85 19.44
N VAL A 414 5.77 5.46 19.79
CA VAL A 414 5.06 5.89 20.99
C VAL A 414 4.95 4.70 21.92
N VAL A 415 5.42 4.85 23.15
CA VAL A 415 5.36 3.80 24.19
C VAL A 415 4.45 4.28 25.31
N CYS A 416 3.44 3.48 25.64
CA CYS A 416 2.52 3.73 26.75
C CYS A 416 2.76 2.71 27.86
N LEU A 417 2.92 3.21 29.08
CA LEU A 417 3.02 2.41 30.30
C LEU A 417 1.66 2.45 30.98
N LEU A 418 0.96 1.32 30.93
CA LEU A 418 -0.40 1.17 31.42
C LEU A 418 -0.41 0.35 32.71
N GLU A 419 -1.38 0.62 33.57
CA GLU A 419 -1.70 -0.19 34.74
C GLU A 419 -3.19 -0.53 34.72
N ASP A 420 -3.53 -1.81 34.86
CA ASP A 420 -4.92 -2.26 34.98
C ASP A 420 -5.51 -1.82 36.33
N LEU A 421 -6.67 -1.18 36.29
CA LEU A 421 -7.32 -0.60 37.46
C LEU A 421 -7.83 -1.66 38.44
N ILE A 422 -8.09 -2.89 37.99
CA ILE A 422 -8.65 -3.96 38.81
C ILE A 422 -7.53 -4.81 39.42
N THR A 423 -6.59 -5.27 38.58
CA THR A 423 -5.55 -6.21 38.99
C THR A 423 -4.24 -5.53 39.41
N GLY A 424 -4.02 -4.27 39.02
CA GLY A 424 -2.73 -3.61 39.17
C GLY A 424 -1.65 -4.14 38.23
N THR A 425 -2.00 -4.98 37.25
CA THR A 425 -1.07 -5.50 36.24
C THR A 425 -0.51 -4.35 35.42
N ARG A 426 0.82 -4.28 35.33
CA ARG A 426 1.51 -3.35 34.43
C ARG A 426 1.59 -3.91 33.02
N ILE A 427 1.35 -3.08 32.02
CA ILE A 427 1.42 -3.45 30.60
C ILE A 427 2.21 -2.37 29.85
N ILE A 428 3.17 -2.79 29.03
CA ILE A 428 3.92 -1.92 28.12
C ILE A 428 3.38 -2.13 26.71
N VAL A 429 2.95 -1.05 26.08
CA VAL A 429 2.46 -1.06 24.69
C VAL A 429 3.32 -0.11 23.89
N SER A 430 3.95 -0.61 22.83
CA SER A 430 4.71 0.19 21.88
C SER A 430 4.00 0.23 20.52
N ASN A 431 4.00 1.39 19.88
CA ASN A 431 3.42 1.62 18.56
C ASN A 431 4.43 2.37 17.67
N THR A 432 4.87 1.76 16.56
CA THR A 432 5.90 2.32 15.68
C THR A 432 5.47 2.38 14.21
N HIS A 433 6.05 3.30 13.45
CA HIS A 433 5.98 3.33 11.99
C HIS A 433 7.39 3.58 11.45
N LEU A 434 8.02 2.53 10.92
CA LEU A 434 9.40 2.57 10.43
C LEU A 434 9.51 3.18 9.03
N HIS A 435 10.75 3.49 8.62
CA HIS A 435 11.02 3.98 7.27
C HIS A 435 10.55 3.00 6.19
N TRP A 436 10.07 3.51 5.06
CA TRP A 436 9.43 2.67 4.03
C TRP A 436 10.41 2.08 3.00
N ASP A 437 11.55 2.73 2.76
CA ASP A 437 12.38 2.44 1.58
C ASP A 437 13.52 1.45 1.86
N VAL A 438 14.54 1.86 2.63
CA VAL A 438 15.82 1.16 2.72
C VAL A 438 15.94 0.24 3.95
N ALA A 439 16.47 -0.98 3.75
CA ALA A 439 16.47 -2.06 4.74
C ALA A 439 17.36 -1.80 5.96
N ASP A 440 18.54 -1.26 5.74
CA ASP A 440 19.52 -0.90 6.78
C ASP A 440 18.97 0.11 7.77
N VAL A 441 18.28 1.16 7.29
CA VAL A 441 17.65 2.16 8.15
C VAL A 441 16.53 1.53 8.98
N LYS A 442 15.69 0.67 8.39
CA LYS A 442 14.64 -0.06 9.12
C LYS A 442 15.24 -0.90 10.25
N LEU A 443 16.35 -1.56 9.96
CA LEU A 443 17.06 -2.39 10.93
C LEU A 443 17.67 -1.57 12.08
N VAL A 444 18.33 -0.46 11.77
CA VAL A 444 18.88 0.47 12.78
C VAL A 444 17.76 1.08 13.64
N GLN A 445 16.65 1.50 13.03
CA GLN A 445 15.49 2.02 13.77
C GLN A 445 14.87 0.97 14.69
N THR A 446 14.78 -0.28 14.22
CA THR A 446 14.30 -1.41 15.04
C THR A 446 15.23 -1.66 16.23
N ALA A 447 16.55 -1.64 16.02
CA ALA A 447 17.53 -1.78 17.10
C ALA A 447 17.41 -0.67 18.15
N LEU A 448 17.29 0.59 17.72
CA LEU A 448 17.07 1.72 18.61
C LEU A 448 15.76 1.57 19.41
N LEU A 449 14.68 1.13 18.75
CA LEU A 449 13.40 0.88 19.42
C LEU A 449 13.54 -0.14 20.55
N LEU A 450 14.14 -1.30 20.29
CA LEU A 450 14.22 -2.38 21.28
C LEU A 450 15.15 -2.02 22.45
N GLU A 451 16.27 -1.34 22.19
CA GLU A 451 17.16 -0.86 23.26
C GLU A 451 16.44 0.12 24.20
N GLU A 452 15.67 1.06 23.66
CA GLU A 452 14.91 2.00 24.49
C GLU A 452 13.76 1.32 25.22
N LEU A 453 13.06 0.38 24.58
CA LEU A 453 12.04 -0.41 25.26
C LEU A 453 12.61 -1.19 26.44
N GLU A 454 13.81 -1.76 26.33
CA GLU A 454 14.48 -2.42 27.45
C GLU A 454 14.77 -1.46 28.61
N LYS A 455 15.25 -0.25 28.31
CA LYS A 455 15.53 0.79 29.31
C LYS A 455 14.25 1.25 30.01
N ILE A 456 13.21 1.53 29.23
CA ILE A 456 11.88 1.95 29.72
C ILE A 456 11.28 0.84 30.59
N ALA A 457 11.29 -0.42 30.14
CA ALA A 457 10.78 -1.54 30.91
C ALA A 457 11.53 -1.72 32.24
N HIS A 458 12.86 -1.58 32.24
CA HIS A 458 13.66 -1.62 33.47
C HIS A 458 13.36 -0.46 34.42
N GLY A 459 13.09 0.73 33.90
CA GLY A 459 12.64 1.88 34.69
C GLY A 459 11.29 1.60 35.34
N PHE A 460 10.33 1.13 34.55
CA PHE A 460 8.96 0.88 35.00
C PHE A 460 8.86 -0.23 36.05
N ALA A 461 9.72 -1.25 35.99
CA ALA A 461 9.78 -2.30 37.02
C ALA A 461 10.14 -1.75 38.41
N LYS A 462 10.87 -0.62 38.48
CA LYS A 462 11.31 -0.01 39.76
C LYS A 462 10.23 0.85 40.41
N TYR A 463 9.11 1.14 39.72
CA TYR A 463 8.06 1.98 40.28
C TYR A 463 7.38 1.25 41.44
N PRO A 464 7.07 1.96 42.56
CA PRO A 464 6.41 1.33 43.70
C PRO A 464 5.07 0.73 43.27
N PRO A 465 4.64 -0.40 43.85
CA PRO A 465 3.30 -0.93 43.61
C PRO A 465 2.25 0.11 43.98
N ARG A 466 1.14 0.14 43.25
CA ARG A 466 0.03 1.04 43.59
C ARG A 466 -0.43 0.78 45.02
N PRO A 467 -0.57 1.82 45.86
CA PRO A 467 -1.11 1.63 47.19
C PRO A 467 -2.54 1.08 47.10
N PRO A 468 -2.94 0.14 47.98
CA PRO A 468 -4.31 -0.32 48.04
C PRO A 468 -5.24 0.89 48.24
N ASP A 469 -6.39 0.90 47.56
CA ASP A 469 -7.37 1.98 47.70
C ASP A 469 -7.66 2.19 49.19
N THR A 470 -7.43 3.40 49.68
CA THR A 470 -7.71 3.73 51.09
C THR A 470 -9.23 3.80 51.22
N PRO A 471 -9.87 3.07 52.15
CA PRO A 471 -11.32 3.11 52.29
C PRO A 471 -11.76 4.55 52.60
N GLY A 472 -12.47 5.15 51.64
CA GLY A 472 -13.29 6.32 51.90
C GLY A 472 -14.43 5.91 52.84
N ALA A 473 -14.77 6.80 53.77
CA ALA A 473 -15.75 6.59 54.83
C ALA A 473 -17.20 6.38 54.31
N THR A 474 -17.46 5.22 53.73
CA THR A 474 -18.80 4.67 53.49
C THR A 474 -18.78 3.19 53.87
N ASP A 475 -19.72 2.78 54.72
CA ASP A 475 -19.86 1.44 55.32
C ASP A 475 -20.19 0.30 54.32
N GLU A 476 -19.73 0.40 53.06
CA GLU A 476 -19.78 -0.70 52.10
C GLU A 476 -18.39 -1.33 52.01
N GLU A 477 -18.29 -2.63 52.32
CA GLU A 477 -17.04 -3.39 52.21
C GLU A 477 -16.41 -3.15 50.82
N PRO A 478 -15.17 -2.63 50.74
CA PRO A 478 -14.54 -2.40 49.45
C PRO A 478 -14.35 -3.74 48.72
N PRO A 479 -14.47 -3.77 47.38
CA PRO A 479 -14.23 -4.99 46.63
C PRO A 479 -12.83 -5.52 46.95
N VAL A 480 -12.73 -6.80 47.34
CA VAL A 480 -11.47 -7.48 47.62
C VAL A 480 -10.65 -7.54 46.33
N ARG A 481 -9.74 -6.56 46.13
CA ARG A 481 -8.81 -6.58 44.99
C ARG A 481 -7.58 -7.42 45.35
N PRO A 482 -7.06 -8.24 44.41
CA PRO A 482 -5.78 -8.91 44.62
C PRO A 482 -4.65 -7.89 44.81
N PRO A 483 -3.59 -8.23 45.57
CA PRO A 483 -2.45 -7.34 45.71
C PRO A 483 -1.78 -7.12 44.35
N PRO A 484 -1.33 -5.88 44.04
CA PRO A 484 -0.74 -5.57 42.75
C PRO A 484 0.56 -6.38 42.54
N PRO A 485 0.81 -6.89 41.32
CA PRO A 485 2.05 -7.56 40.96
C PRO A 485 3.31 -6.74 41.25
N VAL A 486 4.37 -7.42 41.71
CA VAL A 486 5.71 -6.83 41.85
C VAL A 486 6.63 -7.42 40.79
N TYR A 487 7.35 -6.56 40.08
CA TYR A 487 8.23 -6.95 38.98
C TYR A 487 9.70 -6.81 39.39
N THR A 488 10.44 -7.91 39.35
CA THR A 488 11.88 -7.89 39.66
C THR A 488 12.72 -7.31 38.53
N GLU A 489 12.26 -7.45 37.29
CA GLU A 489 12.92 -6.96 36.07
C GLU A 489 11.89 -6.53 35.02
N GLY A 490 12.27 -5.62 34.13
CA GLY A 490 11.40 -5.13 33.06
C GLY A 490 10.87 -6.20 32.10
N THR A 491 11.65 -7.27 31.86
CA THR A 491 11.25 -8.39 31.00
C THR A 491 10.11 -9.25 31.57
N LYS A 492 9.76 -9.04 32.85
CA LYS A 492 8.63 -9.69 33.52
C LYS A 492 7.33 -8.90 33.39
N ILE A 493 7.38 -7.69 32.85
CA ILE A 493 6.19 -6.90 32.55
C ILE A 493 5.61 -7.38 31.21
N PRO A 494 4.31 -7.67 31.11
CA PRO A 494 3.59 -7.82 29.84
C PRO A 494 3.99 -6.75 28.81
N LEU A 495 4.45 -7.20 27.65
CA LEU A 495 4.90 -6.32 26.57
C LEU A 495 4.24 -6.71 25.25
N VAL A 496 3.66 -5.72 24.59
CA VAL A 496 3.17 -5.78 23.21
C VAL A 496 3.83 -4.68 22.39
N VAL A 497 4.37 -5.03 21.22
CA VAL A 497 4.99 -4.09 20.28
C VAL A 497 4.26 -4.19 18.95
N CYS A 498 3.50 -3.15 18.64
CA CYS A 498 2.71 -3.00 17.42
C CYS A 498 3.40 -2.04 16.45
N GLY A 499 3.16 -2.21 15.16
CA GLY A 499 3.53 -1.18 14.20
C GLY A 499 3.56 -1.64 12.76
N ASP A 500 3.72 -0.65 11.88
CA ASP A 500 4.12 -0.82 10.50
C ASP A 500 5.65 -0.80 10.44
N TYR A 501 6.24 -1.96 10.18
CA TYR A 501 7.68 -2.12 10.10
C TYR A 501 8.23 -1.92 8.69
N ASN A 502 7.35 -1.83 7.68
CA ASN A 502 7.73 -1.78 6.27
C ASN A 502 8.72 -2.89 5.87
N SER A 503 8.67 -4.03 6.57
CA SER A 503 9.66 -5.12 6.49
C SER A 503 8.96 -6.46 6.39
N ILE A 504 9.35 -7.27 5.41
CA ILE A 504 8.75 -8.58 5.15
C ILE A 504 9.32 -9.69 6.08
N PRO A 505 8.64 -10.84 6.24
CA PRO A 505 9.04 -11.86 7.22
C PRO A 505 10.43 -12.49 7.01
N ASN A 506 11.04 -12.35 5.83
CA ASN A 506 12.40 -12.82 5.54
C ASN A 506 13.46 -11.70 5.64
N SER A 507 13.11 -10.53 6.17
CA SER A 507 14.04 -9.43 6.40
C SER A 507 14.84 -9.61 7.70
N GLY A 508 15.99 -8.94 7.78
CA GLY A 508 16.80 -8.87 9.00
C GLY A 508 16.08 -8.19 10.16
N VAL A 509 15.09 -7.32 9.89
CA VAL A 509 14.21 -6.75 10.93
C VAL A 509 13.39 -7.86 11.60
N TYR A 510 12.76 -8.72 10.80
CA TYR A 510 11.94 -9.82 11.32
C TYR A 510 12.79 -10.86 12.04
N GLU A 511 13.94 -11.23 11.46
CA GLU A 511 14.90 -12.14 12.10
C GLU A 511 15.37 -11.57 13.45
N PHE A 512 15.73 -10.29 13.50
CA PHE A 512 16.21 -9.66 14.74
C PHE A 512 15.14 -9.69 15.83
N LEU A 513 13.89 -9.27 15.53
CA LEU A 513 12.78 -9.26 16.48
C LEU A 513 12.42 -10.65 17.01
N SER A 514 12.45 -11.66 16.15
CA SER A 514 12.04 -13.03 16.48
C SER A 514 13.11 -13.83 17.21
N THR A 515 14.39 -13.66 16.85
CA THR A 515 15.49 -14.46 17.39
C THR A 515 16.19 -13.81 18.58
N GLY A 516 16.08 -12.50 18.75
CA GLY A 516 16.81 -11.77 19.79
C GLY A 516 18.21 -11.35 19.40
N SER A 517 18.72 -11.74 18.22
CA SER A 517 20.07 -11.35 17.78
C SER A 517 20.25 -11.38 16.28
N LEU A 518 21.09 -10.49 15.74
CA LEU A 518 21.42 -10.46 14.31
C LEU A 518 22.93 -10.32 14.11
N SER A 519 23.47 -11.00 13.10
CA SER A 519 24.88 -10.93 12.75
C SER A 519 25.31 -9.53 12.30
N ALA A 520 26.53 -9.11 12.68
CA ALA A 520 27.15 -7.87 12.25
C ALA A 520 27.32 -7.75 10.72
N THR A 521 27.41 -8.89 10.02
CA THR A 521 27.61 -8.97 8.56
C THR A 521 26.33 -9.30 7.81
N HIS A 522 25.16 -9.02 8.39
CA HIS A 522 23.87 -9.32 7.76
C HIS A 522 23.69 -8.52 6.44
N PRO A 523 23.18 -9.12 5.36
CA PRO A 523 23.05 -8.47 4.04
C PRO A 523 22.21 -7.19 4.08
N ASP A 524 21.21 -7.11 4.97
CA ASP A 524 20.37 -5.91 5.13
C ASP A 524 21.13 -4.66 5.60
N PHE A 525 22.37 -4.77 6.09
CA PHE A 525 23.22 -3.60 6.33
C PHE A 525 23.81 -3.01 5.04
N LEU A 526 23.70 -3.67 3.88
CA LEU A 526 24.11 -3.17 2.57
C LEU A 526 25.57 -2.69 2.49
N SER A 527 26.47 -3.31 3.27
CA SER A 527 27.88 -2.90 3.42
C SER A 527 28.11 -1.52 4.06
N HIS A 528 27.08 -0.92 4.66
CA HIS A 528 27.19 0.30 5.46
C HIS A 528 27.68 0.01 6.88
N THR A 529 28.26 1.02 7.53
CA THR A 529 28.82 0.91 8.88
C THR A 529 27.99 1.69 9.90
N TYR A 530 27.51 1.02 10.94
CA TYR A 530 26.66 1.56 12.01
C TYR A 530 27.24 1.34 13.41
N GLY A 531 28.51 1.70 13.59
CA GLY A 531 29.20 1.60 14.88
C GLY A 531 29.14 0.18 15.43
N ASN A 532 28.68 0.05 16.69
CA ASN A 532 28.63 -1.23 17.38
C ASN A 532 27.71 -2.26 16.69
N TYR A 533 26.68 -1.81 15.97
CA TYR A 533 25.73 -2.70 15.30
C TYR A 533 26.39 -3.54 14.20
N THR A 534 27.35 -2.95 13.48
CA THR A 534 28.08 -3.62 12.40
C THR A 534 29.44 -4.17 12.84
N SER A 535 29.85 -3.96 14.10
CA SER A 535 31.06 -4.57 14.66
C SER A 535 30.78 -5.76 15.57
N GLU A 536 29.73 -5.70 16.38
CA GLU A 536 29.39 -6.72 17.39
C GLU A 536 28.09 -7.48 17.06
N GLY A 537 27.27 -6.93 16.17
CA GLY A 537 25.93 -7.42 15.85
C GLY A 537 24.86 -6.82 16.76
N LEU A 538 23.59 -7.16 16.48
CA LEU A 538 22.45 -6.68 17.24
C LEU A 538 22.01 -7.73 18.27
N ARG A 539 21.55 -7.29 19.45
CA ARG A 539 21.02 -8.16 20.50
C ARG A 539 19.90 -7.47 21.29
N HIS A 540 18.88 -8.24 21.69
CA HIS A 540 17.86 -7.84 22.66
C HIS A 540 17.40 -9.03 23.52
N LYS A 541 16.84 -8.76 24.69
CA LYS A 541 16.43 -9.74 25.72
C LYS A 541 14.92 -9.89 25.88
N LEU A 542 14.15 -9.14 25.10
CA LEU A 542 12.67 -9.13 25.17
C LEU A 542 12.01 -10.45 24.75
N GLY A 543 12.70 -11.29 23.95
CA GLY A 543 12.25 -12.63 23.57
C GLY A 543 10.90 -12.64 22.85
N LEU A 544 10.72 -11.80 21.84
CA LEU A 544 9.43 -11.54 21.21
C LEU A 544 8.99 -12.65 20.26
N LYS A 545 7.67 -12.78 20.06
CA LYS A 545 7.05 -13.60 19.01
C LYS A 545 5.98 -12.80 18.28
N SER A 546 5.86 -13.02 16.98
CA SER A 546 4.76 -12.47 16.18
C SER A 546 3.46 -13.21 16.55
N ALA A 547 2.39 -12.46 16.77
CA ALA A 547 1.07 -13.02 17.05
C ALA A 547 0.45 -13.74 15.84
N TYR A 548 0.93 -13.46 14.63
CA TYR A 548 0.37 -13.99 13.39
C TYR A 548 1.15 -15.18 12.82
N THR A 549 2.16 -15.67 13.53
CA THR A 549 3.00 -16.78 13.10
C THR A 549 2.71 -18.02 13.94
N THR A 550 2.38 -19.13 13.28
CA THR A 550 2.15 -20.44 13.92
C THR A 550 3.21 -21.44 13.50
N VAL A 551 3.44 -22.48 14.31
CA VAL A 551 4.32 -23.59 13.93
C VAL A 551 3.48 -24.63 13.20
N GLY A 552 3.64 -24.74 11.88
CA GLY A 552 2.94 -25.71 11.05
C GLY A 552 3.39 -27.15 11.29
N ALA A 553 2.71 -28.11 10.65
CA ALA A 553 2.87 -29.56 10.83
C ALA A 553 4.23 -30.18 10.40
N GLY A 554 5.25 -29.35 10.19
CA GLY A 554 6.63 -29.76 9.89
C GLY A 554 7.69 -28.91 10.61
N GLY A 555 7.31 -28.14 11.64
CA GLY A 555 8.21 -27.22 12.32
C GLY A 555 8.51 -25.93 11.54
N VAL A 556 7.87 -25.73 10.39
CA VAL A 556 7.98 -24.52 9.56
C VAL A 556 7.00 -23.47 10.08
N ALA A 557 7.48 -22.24 10.25
CA ALA A 557 6.63 -21.11 10.60
C ALA A 557 5.65 -20.80 9.46
N GLU A 558 4.36 -20.79 9.75
CA GLU A 558 3.28 -20.47 8.81
C GLU A 558 2.54 -19.21 9.29
N GLU A 559 2.45 -18.21 8.42
CA GLU A 559 1.75 -16.96 8.68
C GLU A 559 0.23 -17.17 8.54
N ILE A 560 -0.52 -16.83 9.59
CA ILE A 560 -1.99 -16.87 9.61
C ILE A 560 -2.57 -15.86 8.59
N MET A 561 -1.87 -14.74 8.42
CA MET A 561 -2.23 -13.67 7.48
C MET A 561 -1.17 -13.61 6.37
N PRO A 562 -1.51 -13.95 5.11
CA PRO A 562 -0.52 -13.96 4.03
C PRO A 562 -0.08 -12.56 3.58
N MET A 563 -0.84 -11.52 3.94
CA MET A 563 -0.57 -10.13 3.59
C MET A 563 -1.24 -9.18 4.56
N THR A 564 -0.59 -8.05 4.86
CA THR A 564 -1.15 -6.98 5.69
C THR A 564 -1.25 -5.67 4.93
N ASN A 565 -0.39 -5.42 3.93
CA ASN A 565 -0.57 -4.38 2.93
C ASN A 565 -0.96 -4.99 1.58
N VAL A 566 -2.01 -4.46 0.94
CA VAL A 566 -2.58 -5.01 -0.30
C VAL A 566 -2.76 -3.92 -1.35
N THR A 567 -1.72 -3.71 -2.14
CA THR A 567 -1.79 -2.87 -3.35
C THR A 567 -1.54 -3.72 -4.61
N PRO A 568 -1.82 -3.20 -5.81
CA PRO A 568 -1.50 -3.93 -7.04
C PRO A 568 -0.01 -4.19 -7.25
N SER A 569 0.84 -3.31 -6.74
CA SER A 569 2.30 -3.40 -6.87
C SER A 569 2.96 -4.19 -5.75
N PHE A 570 2.35 -4.22 -4.56
CA PHE A 570 2.94 -4.82 -3.37
C PHE A 570 1.86 -5.50 -2.54
N ARG A 571 2.07 -6.80 -2.25
CA ARG A 571 1.21 -7.61 -1.38
C ARG A 571 2.11 -8.45 -0.48
N SER A 572 2.22 -8.09 0.79
CA SER A 572 3.02 -8.83 1.76
C SER A 572 2.67 -8.44 3.18
N VAL A 573 3.25 -9.16 4.14
CA VAL A 573 3.17 -8.84 5.58
C VAL A 573 4.24 -7.80 5.89
N ILE A 574 3.83 -6.64 6.37
CA ILE A 574 4.73 -5.57 6.85
C ILE A 574 4.29 -4.96 8.18
N ASP A 575 3.08 -5.30 8.64
CA ASP A 575 2.52 -4.90 9.91
C ASP A 575 2.58 -6.07 10.88
N TYR A 576 2.93 -5.80 12.13
CA TYR A 576 3.13 -6.86 13.12
C TYR A 576 2.58 -6.49 14.49
N VAL A 577 2.11 -7.52 15.21
CA VAL A 577 1.85 -7.48 16.64
C VAL A 577 2.82 -8.46 17.29
N TRP A 578 3.90 -7.94 17.86
CA TRP A 578 4.86 -8.72 18.63
C TRP A 578 4.45 -8.75 20.10
N TYR A 579 4.66 -9.88 20.77
CA TYR A 579 4.37 -10.02 22.19
C TYR A 579 5.45 -10.82 22.90
N ALA A 580 5.60 -10.61 24.21
CA ALA A 580 6.50 -11.40 25.05
C ALA A 580 5.80 -12.69 25.53
N PRO A 581 6.11 -13.88 24.99
CA PRO A 581 5.48 -15.14 25.38
C PRO A 581 5.85 -15.59 26.81
N GLY A 582 6.86 -14.95 27.43
CA GLY A 582 7.21 -15.18 28.82
C GLY A 582 6.14 -14.68 29.81
N THR A 583 5.38 -13.66 29.42
CA THR A 583 4.39 -12.95 30.26
C THR A 583 2.98 -13.01 29.70
N LEU A 584 2.82 -13.34 28.41
CA LEU A 584 1.53 -13.41 27.72
C LEU A 584 1.30 -14.77 27.05
N VAL A 585 0.04 -15.17 26.96
CA VAL A 585 -0.46 -16.28 26.13
C VAL A 585 -1.30 -15.68 25.02
N LEU A 586 -1.04 -16.05 23.77
CA LEU A 586 -1.88 -15.65 22.63
C LEU A 586 -3.11 -16.56 22.56
N ASN A 587 -4.31 -16.01 22.66
CA ASN A 587 -5.55 -16.78 22.64
C ASN A 587 -6.16 -16.89 21.24
N SER A 588 -6.34 -15.74 20.57
CA SER A 588 -6.93 -15.70 19.23
C SER A 588 -6.44 -14.50 18.43
N VAL A 589 -6.55 -14.60 17.11
CA VAL A 589 -6.30 -13.50 16.17
C VAL A 589 -7.43 -13.40 15.16
N VAL A 590 -7.61 -12.25 14.52
CA VAL A 590 -8.52 -12.13 13.38
C VAL A 590 -7.81 -12.57 12.10
N GLY A 591 -8.31 -13.61 11.44
CA GLY A 591 -7.69 -14.28 10.31
C GLY A 591 -7.82 -13.55 8.97
N GLU A 592 -7.53 -14.31 7.90
CA GLU A 592 -7.43 -13.80 6.52
C GLU A 592 -8.75 -13.26 5.94
N ILE A 593 -8.61 -12.42 4.91
CA ILE A 593 -9.72 -12.00 4.07
C ILE A 593 -10.06 -13.15 3.12
N ASP A 594 -11.35 -13.31 2.83
CA ASP A 594 -11.83 -14.33 1.89
C ASP A 594 -11.12 -14.29 0.53
N LYS A 595 -10.66 -15.45 0.08
CA LYS A 595 -9.87 -15.60 -1.15
C LYS A 595 -10.67 -15.26 -2.39
N MET A 596 -11.95 -15.63 -2.44
CA MET A 596 -12.82 -15.33 -3.58
C MET A 596 -13.07 -13.82 -3.71
N TYR A 597 -13.12 -13.10 -2.59
CA TYR A 597 -13.17 -11.65 -2.59
C TYR A 597 -11.86 -11.05 -3.12
N LEU A 598 -10.70 -11.49 -2.61
CA LEU A 598 -9.39 -10.98 -3.05
C LEU A 598 -9.10 -11.20 -4.54
N GLU A 599 -9.63 -12.27 -5.14
CA GLU A 599 -9.51 -12.54 -6.58
C GLU A 599 -10.23 -11.49 -7.44
N LYS A 600 -11.31 -10.90 -6.91
CA LYS A 600 -12.16 -9.90 -7.59
C LYS A 600 -11.76 -8.45 -7.31
N VAL A 601 -10.75 -8.24 -6.47
CA VAL A 601 -10.31 -6.91 -6.06
C VAL A 601 -8.89 -6.61 -6.54
N VAL A 602 -8.72 -5.43 -7.13
CA VAL A 602 -7.44 -4.90 -7.61
C VAL A 602 -6.46 -4.66 -6.46
N GLY A 603 -6.93 -4.02 -5.40
CA GLY A 603 -6.17 -3.70 -4.19
C GLY A 603 -7.01 -2.84 -3.25
N PHE A 604 -6.38 -2.38 -2.18
CA PHE A 604 -6.94 -1.48 -1.17
C PHE A 604 -6.22 -0.12 -1.23
N PRO A 605 -6.87 1.00 -0.85
CA PRO A 605 -8.21 1.08 -0.29
C PRO A 605 -9.30 0.84 -1.33
N ASN A 606 -10.47 0.41 -0.88
CA ASN A 606 -11.66 0.22 -1.70
C ASN A 606 -12.91 0.56 -0.86
N PRO A 607 -14.14 0.41 -1.40
CA PRO A 607 -15.36 0.73 -0.66
C PRO A 607 -15.52 0.07 0.72
N TYR A 608 -14.91 -1.08 0.97
CA TYR A 608 -15.02 -1.84 2.22
C TYR A 608 -13.78 -1.74 3.11
N PHE A 609 -12.59 -1.58 2.51
CA PHE A 609 -11.32 -1.46 3.21
C PHE A 609 -10.78 -0.03 3.05
N PRO A 610 -10.84 0.83 4.08
CA PRO A 610 -10.53 2.25 3.97
C PRO A 610 -9.03 2.59 4.01
N SER A 611 -8.17 1.60 4.20
CA SER A 611 -6.71 1.71 4.16
C SER A 611 -6.16 0.68 3.17
N ASP A 612 -4.96 0.91 2.63
CA ASP A 612 -4.22 -0.11 1.91
C ASP A 612 -3.62 -1.19 2.82
N HIS A 613 -3.68 -0.98 4.15
CA HIS A 613 -3.37 -1.98 5.16
C HIS A 613 -4.62 -2.66 5.73
N ILE A 614 -4.42 -3.83 6.32
CA ILE A 614 -5.45 -4.65 6.96
C ILE A 614 -5.23 -4.60 8.48
N ALA A 615 -6.28 -4.30 9.24
CA ALA A 615 -6.16 -4.22 10.69
C ALA A 615 -5.84 -5.59 11.31
N LEU A 616 -4.86 -5.61 12.23
CA LEU A 616 -4.45 -6.79 12.98
C LEU A 616 -5.04 -6.73 14.38
N THR A 617 -5.80 -7.75 14.76
CA THR A 617 -6.36 -7.86 16.11
C THR A 617 -5.87 -9.13 16.78
N ALA A 618 -5.33 -9.03 17.99
CA ALA A 618 -4.86 -10.17 18.77
C ALA A 618 -5.38 -10.11 20.21
N SER A 619 -5.81 -11.25 20.74
CA SER A 619 -6.29 -11.42 22.12
C SER A 619 -5.25 -12.19 22.93
N PHE A 620 -4.95 -11.68 24.12
CA PHE A 620 -3.95 -12.23 25.01
C PHE A 620 -4.51 -12.52 26.40
N SER A 621 -3.93 -13.50 27.09
CA SER A 621 -4.09 -13.73 28.52
C SER A 621 -2.78 -13.39 29.23
N VAL A 622 -2.87 -12.67 30.33
CA VAL A 622 -1.73 -12.32 31.18
C VAL A 622 -1.36 -13.52 32.04
N LYS A 623 -0.09 -13.91 32.01
CA LYS A 623 0.44 -14.94 32.92
C LYS A 623 0.66 -14.33 34.29
N PRO A 624 0.28 -15.01 35.37
CA PRO A 624 0.61 -14.55 36.71
C PRO A 624 2.13 -14.44 36.87
N PRO A 625 2.64 -13.42 37.57
CA PRO A 625 4.06 -13.34 37.90
C PRO A 625 4.48 -14.64 38.59
N ARG A 626 5.57 -15.26 38.15
CA ARG A 626 6.12 -16.42 38.86
C ARG A 626 6.57 -15.94 40.23
N GLU A 627 5.76 -16.18 41.25
CA GLU A 627 6.09 -15.90 42.64
C GLU A 627 7.48 -16.48 42.97
N SER A 628 8.31 -15.69 43.64
CA SER A 628 9.49 -16.20 44.31
C SER A 628 9.04 -17.23 45.34
N ASN A 629 9.27 -18.52 45.06
CA ASN A 629 9.23 -19.65 46.00
C ASN A 629 8.52 -19.38 47.34
N THR A 630 7.22 -19.66 47.43
CA THR A 630 6.71 -20.17 48.71
C THR A 630 7.46 -21.48 48.98
N PRO A 631 8.24 -21.61 50.07
CA PRO A 631 8.93 -22.85 50.38
C PRO A 631 7.89 -23.96 50.47
N ARG A 632 8.09 -25.04 49.68
CA ARG A 632 7.30 -26.27 49.81
C ARG A 632 7.24 -26.63 51.29
N PRO A 633 6.06 -26.86 51.89
CA PRO A 633 6.02 -27.43 53.21
C PRO A 633 6.83 -28.74 53.20
N PRO A 634 7.68 -28.98 54.21
CA PRO A 634 8.49 -30.19 54.25
C PRO A 634 7.60 -31.42 54.13
N PRO A 635 8.05 -32.48 53.43
CA PRO A 635 7.26 -33.68 53.27
C PRO A 635 6.89 -34.23 54.65
N VAL A 636 5.60 -34.31 54.93
CA VAL A 636 5.08 -35.04 56.07
C VAL A 636 5.26 -36.52 55.73
N PHE A 637 6.28 -37.14 56.30
CA PHE A 637 6.38 -38.60 56.31
C PHE A 637 5.36 -39.10 57.33
N SER A 638 4.25 -39.66 56.82
CA SER A 638 3.28 -40.43 57.60
C SER A 638 3.78 -41.84 57.86
#